data_AF-A0A834LPV9-F1
#
_entry.id   AF-A0A834LPV9-F1
#
_cell.length_a   1.000
_cell.length_b   1.000
_cell.length_c   1.000
_cell.angle_alpha   90.00
_cell.angle_beta   90.00
_cell.angle_gamma   90.00
#
_symmetry.space_group_name_H-M   'P 1'
#
loop_
_entity.id
_entity.type
_entity.pdbx_description
1 polymer ?
#
loop_
_entity_poly.entity_id
_entity_poly.type
_entity_poly.pdbx_seq_one_letter_code
_entity_poly.pdbx_strand_id
1 'polypeptide(L)'
;MQLLHVFLLAVLPYLNLALSSSGFGDAEIIRCIERERQALLKFKEALIDDEGRLSSWRSTEDCCKWEGVHCSNHNTTSHVTMLDLPVSDDDFPYGRLTGKISPSLLELHHLRYLDLSQNYFLESRIPKFIDSLHRLRYLNLANCGFSGPIPHQFSNLSNLRHLDLGFNDMLSSENLEWLSPLSLLSHLDLSYVVLSKATGWIQSVSNLPLLKELHLFFCSLPDITHSTTFRSNSSVSLSFVDLSYNSLSSSIYNWLFNFSSSLAYIDLSCNDLNGSIPDAFGHMVSLTNLSLFGNQLEGGLPKSFANSSHLQSLDLSVNDLTGELHEFLQKLLGAKNSLDSLALGGNRLKGPLPDFTRFSLLRELYLYDNSLSGSFPKDIGSFPSLVSLSLSGNQITGSFPDLSVFPSLEFLRLQNNQLNGTINRSIGQLHKLEDFNCAFNLLKGTISEAHFSNLSSLRNLDFSYNALTFNFSSDWVPPFQLDAINFASCKLGPHFPKWLRTQNEFYELDLSSNGIAGNFPSWFWDLSPGLEHLNLSHNQIKGLLPDLSLRFQGLLPWIDLSNNLLTGPIPLVPSNVSSLILSKNKFRGTLSFLCAITGEWLSYLDLSNNQLSGELPYCLFQFKRLSIISLAYNNLYGEIPISIGSLSEVQVLNLRNNNLSGEVPAWLGTHLPKLVVLILRSNEFNRSIPQQLCDLNRIQVLDLSQNRLSGNIPPCFSKFTSLVESDGSDGGIHVNDSATLYFNGSVHGRDVGGTYVANAVVQWKGQDHEYGKNLGLLKIIDLSSNILSGKIPVQVGSLAGLHSLNLSRNILTGKIIQEIGQMKMLESLDLSANKLFGEIPGSLAHLNFLSVLNLSSNNLSGQIPLSTQLQSFNASAYSGNRHVAEQTQDSFVVQLATLFAALEGYDHGLYVEQWAPFVKELAVIVARGRDKSILCYPVVETIHRENICHIVKVPANVPILKVRKLATDVAYKAVSSLEGAGVFAVELFLTENGQILLNEVAPRPHNSCHHTIESCFTSQYEQHLRAILGLQLGDPSMKTQAAIMYNILGEDEGEPAFLLAHQLIGRALGISGATVHWYDKPEMRTQQKMGHITIVGPSMATVETRLKFMLNEELLNGDTSVTPRVGIIMGSDSDLPVMKDAARILNMFDIPYEVRIVSAHRTPDIMFSYASSAGERGIQVIIAGAGGATHLPDAKGSSCCNSGNKQCHQCRMSQYLEDTKNDVLGKATKLEKDGWETY
;
A
#
# COMPACT_ATOMS: atom_id res chain seq x y z
N MET A 1 -8.78 39.43 -34.30
CA MET A 1 -9.97 39.21 -33.46
C MET A 1 -9.72 39.67 -32.01
N GLN A 2 -9.17 40.87 -31.80
CA GLN A 2 -9.00 41.51 -30.48
C GLN A 2 -9.42 43.00 -30.50
N LEU A 3 -10.11 43.43 -31.56
CA LEU A 3 -10.64 44.78 -31.72
C LEU A 3 -12.18 44.83 -31.84
N LEU A 4 -12.85 43.67 -31.85
CA LEU A 4 -14.32 43.60 -31.88
C LEU A 4 -14.96 43.51 -30.49
N HIS A 5 -14.22 43.06 -29.47
CA HIS A 5 -14.72 42.91 -28.09
C HIS A 5 -14.71 44.23 -27.29
N VAL A 6 -13.93 45.23 -27.68
CA VAL A 6 -13.89 46.54 -27.00
C VAL A 6 -14.98 47.49 -27.52
N PHE A 7 -15.58 47.22 -28.69
CA PHE A 7 -16.63 48.08 -29.26
C PHE A 7 -18.07 47.68 -28.84
N LEU A 8 -18.26 46.46 -28.33
CA LEU A 8 -19.59 45.93 -27.97
C LEU A 8 -20.00 46.16 -26.51
N LEU A 9 -19.07 46.54 -25.63
CA LEU A 9 -19.35 46.77 -24.20
C LEU A 9 -19.55 48.24 -23.81
N ALA A 10 -19.51 49.19 -24.76
CA ALA A 10 -19.58 50.62 -24.47
C ALA A 10 -20.86 51.35 -24.97
N VAL A 11 -21.79 50.69 -25.68
CA VAL A 11 -22.95 51.37 -26.30
C VAL A 11 -24.32 50.87 -25.82
N LEU A 12 -24.38 49.78 -25.05
CA LEU A 12 -25.65 49.21 -24.59
C LEU A 12 -26.43 49.97 -23.48
N PRO A 13 -25.88 50.99 -22.77
CA PRO A 13 -26.71 51.76 -21.82
C PRO A 13 -27.42 53.02 -22.38
N TYR A 14 -27.23 53.42 -23.64
CA TYR A 14 -27.64 54.78 -24.09
C TYR A 14 -28.67 54.90 -25.23
N LEU A 15 -29.34 53.83 -25.64
CA LEU A 15 -30.42 53.92 -26.64
C LEU A 15 -31.75 53.38 -26.10
N ASN A 16 -32.23 54.00 -25.03
CA ASN A 16 -33.64 53.97 -24.64
C ASN A 16 -34.07 55.36 -24.17
N LEU A 17 -34.15 56.31 -25.11
CA LEU A 17 -35.02 57.48 -25.02
C LEU A 17 -35.13 58.13 -26.41
N ALA A 18 -36.37 58.42 -26.79
CA ALA A 18 -36.83 58.99 -28.06
C ALA A 18 -36.89 58.01 -29.24
N LEU A 19 -38.06 57.38 -29.39
CA LEU A 19 -38.93 57.59 -30.55
C LEU A 19 -40.33 57.06 -30.22
N SER A 20 -41.18 57.96 -29.74
CA SER A 20 -42.63 57.79 -29.82
C SER A 20 -43.13 58.33 -31.17
N SER A 21 -44.22 57.73 -31.62
CA SER A 21 -45.16 58.16 -32.68
C SER A 21 -45.00 57.53 -34.07
N SER A 22 -45.78 56.49 -34.33
CA SER A 22 -46.93 56.51 -35.25
C SER A 22 -47.47 55.08 -35.41
N GLY A 23 -48.75 54.89 -35.12
CA GLY A 23 -49.37 53.57 -35.01
C GLY A 23 -49.63 52.90 -36.36
N PHE A 24 -49.64 51.57 -36.35
CA PHE A 24 -50.35 50.72 -37.29
C PHE A 24 -50.55 49.31 -36.69
N GLY A 25 -51.80 48.88 -36.57
CA GLY A 25 -52.24 47.48 -36.56
C GLY A 25 -52.24 46.74 -35.22
N ASP A 26 -53.44 46.42 -34.71
CA ASP A 26 -53.64 45.29 -33.80
C ASP A 26 -53.05 44.02 -34.46
N ALA A 27 -51.91 43.55 -33.96
CA ALA A 27 -51.42 42.21 -34.25
C ALA A 27 -52.26 41.23 -33.41
N GLU A 28 -52.91 40.27 -34.08
CA GLU A 28 -53.62 39.16 -33.42
C GLU A 28 -52.74 38.56 -32.31
N ILE A 29 -53.19 38.64 -31.06
CA ILE A 29 -52.51 38.02 -29.93
C ILE A 29 -52.61 36.50 -30.13
N ILE A 30 -51.51 35.90 -30.58
CA ILE A 30 -51.33 34.45 -30.63
C ILE A 30 -51.45 33.94 -29.20
N ARG A 31 -52.41 33.05 -28.92
CA ARG A 31 -52.66 32.45 -27.60
C ARG A 31 -52.52 30.93 -27.66
N CYS A 32 -52.10 30.34 -26.54
CA CYS A 32 -52.21 28.91 -26.28
C CYS A 32 -53.66 28.43 -26.44
N ILE A 33 -53.83 27.26 -27.03
CA ILE A 33 -55.13 26.63 -27.18
C ILE A 33 -55.68 26.23 -25.81
N GLU A 34 -56.91 26.66 -25.50
CA GLU A 34 -57.53 26.47 -24.19
C GLU A 34 -57.54 24.99 -23.74
N ARG A 35 -57.77 24.06 -24.68
CA ARG A 35 -57.72 22.61 -24.39
C ARG A 35 -56.34 22.14 -23.91
N GLU A 36 -55.28 22.61 -24.55
CA GLU A 36 -53.89 22.27 -24.20
C GLU A 36 -53.49 22.93 -22.88
N ARG A 37 -53.92 24.18 -22.65
CA ARG A 37 -53.76 24.88 -21.37
C ARG A 37 -54.41 24.13 -20.22
N GLN A 38 -55.65 23.67 -20.39
CA GLN A 38 -56.35 22.86 -19.37
C GLN A 38 -55.65 21.52 -19.14
N ALA A 39 -55.09 20.90 -20.18
CA ALA A 39 -54.32 19.67 -20.05
C ALA A 39 -53.05 19.85 -19.21
N LEU A 40 -52.34 20.97 -19.39
CA LEU A 40 -51.17 21.34 -18.60
C LEU A 40 -51.53 21.67 -17.15
N LEU A 41 -52.65 22.36 -16.88
CA LEU A 41 -53.11 22.59 -15.50
C LEU A 41 -53.45 21.28 -14.79
N LYS A 42 -54.13 20.34 -15.46
CA LYS A 42 -54.37 18.98 -14.94
C LYS A 42 -53.09 18.18 -14.74
N PHE A 43 -52.07 18.43 -15.56
CA PHE A 43 -50.76 17.82 -15.37
C PHE A 43 -50.10 18.37 -14.10
N LYS A 44 -50.10 19.70 -13.91
CA LYS A 44 -49.63 20.35 -12.68
C LYS A 44 -50.35 19.88 -11.42
N GLU A 45 -51.68 19.71 -11.45
CA GLU A 45 -52.47 19.21 -10.32
C GLU A 45 -52.07 17.79 -9.87
N ALA A 46 -51.51 16.97 -10.77
CA ALA A 46 -51.06 15.62 -10.46
C ALA A 46 -49.63 15.56 -9.89
N LEU A 47 -48.91 16.68 -9.93
CA LEU A 47 -47.54 16.82 -9.42
C LEU A 47 -47.54 17.42 -8.02
N ILE A 48 -46.48 17.15 -7.29
CA ILE A 48 -46.16 17.81 -6.02
C ILE A 48 -44.93 18.70 -6.29
N ASP A 49 -45.09 19.99 -6.03
CA ASP A 49 -44.13 21.07 -6.34
C ASP A 49 -43.94 21.94 -5.10
N ASP A 50 -43.21 21.40 -4.11
CA ASP A 50 -43.05 22.03 -2.79
C ASP A 50 -42.27 23.36 -2.86
N GLU A 51 -41.40 23.51 -3.86
CA GLU A 51 -40.55 24.70 -4.08
C GLU A 51 -41.14 25.70 -5.10
N GLY A 52 -42.31 25.38 -5.69
CA GLY A 52 -43.04 26.30 -6.57
C GLY A 52 -42.39 26.56 -7.94
N ARG A 53 -41.68 25.58 -8.52
CA ARG A 53 -41.08 25.68 -9.87
C ARG A 53 -42.12 25.89 -10.97
N LEU A 54 -43.33 25.37 -10.79
CA LEU A 54 -44.44 25.57 -11.73
C LEU A 54 -45.29 26.80 -11.37
N SER A 55 -44.76 27.75 -10.57
CA SER A 55 -45.50 28.93 -10.11
C SER A 55 -45.94 29.88 -11.24
N SER A 56 -45.26 29.87 -12.40
CA SER A 56 -45.68 30.61 -13.59
C SER A 56 -46.95 30.05 -14.23
N TRP A 57 -47.32 28.79 -13.93
CA TRP A 57 -48.47 28.11 -14.53
C TRP A 57 -49.78 28.57 -13.88
N ARG A 58 -50.27 29.73 -14.31
CA ARG A 58 -51.43 30.43 -13.74
C ARG A 58 -52.64 30.34 -14.66
N SER A 59 -53.83 30.18 -14.06
CA SER A 59 -55.07 29.96 -14.81
C SER A 59 -55.51 31.13 -15.70
N THR A 60 -54.99 32.34 -15.50
CA THR A 60 -55.33 33.55 -16.26
C THR A 60 -54.30 33.91 -17.34
N GLU A 61 -53.16 33.22 -17.38
CA GLU A 61 -52.05 33.54 -18.27
C GLU A 61 -51.98 32.59 -19.48
N ASP A 62 -51.32 33.07 -20.53
CA ASP A 62 -51.07 32.29 -21.73
C ASP A 62 -50.05 31.18 -21.44
N CYS A 63 -50.43 29.92 -21.70
CA CYS A 63 -49.58 28.77 -21.39
C CYS A 63 -48.24 28.79 -22.12
N CYS A 64 -48.17 29.45 -23.27
CA CYS A 64 -46.94 29.58 -24.06
C CYS A 64 -45.92 30.55 -23.45
N LYS A 65 -46.27 31.20 -22.33
CA LYS A 65 -45.35 32.02 -21.51
C LYS A 65 -44.93 31.30 -20.22
N TRP A 66 -45.44 30.10 -19.98
CA TRP A 66 -45.07 29.36 -18.78
C TRP A 66 -43.66 28.80 -18.91
N GLU A 67 -42.94 28.82 -17.81
CA GLU A 67 -41.64 28.21 -17.70
C GLU A 67 -41.73 26.72 -18.07
N GLY A 68 -40.83 26.27 -18.94
CA GLY A 68 -40.80 24.91 -19.47
C GLY A 68 -41.83 24.59 -20.57
N VAL A 69 -42.66 25.52 -21.01
CA VAL A 69 -43.67 25.28 -22.08
C VAL A 69 -43.32 26.08 -23.33
N HIS A 70 -43.16 25.40 -24.47
CA HIS A 70 -42.92 26.05 -25.76
C HIS A 70 -43.93 25.64 -26.82
N CYS A 71 -44.45 26.65 -27.52
CA CYS A 71 -45.49 26.49 -28.51
C CYS A 71 -45.04 26.83 -29.94
N SER A 72 -45.79 26.36 -30.94
CA SER A 72 -45.50 26.58 -32.37
C SER A 72 -45.81 28.00 -32.84
N ASN A 73 -44.91 28.65 -33.58
CA ASN A 73 -45.14 29.99 -34.13
C ASN A 73 -46.04 29.97 -35.39
N HIS A 74 -47.36 30.12 -35.20
CA HIS A 74 -48.35 30.21 -36.29
C HIS A 74 -49.27 31.44 -36.10
N ASN A 75 -49.72 32.03 -37.21
CA ASN A 75 -50.35 33.37 -37.24
C ASN A 75 -51.73 33.50 -36.56
N THR A 76 -52.35 32.44 -36.00
CA THR A 76 -53.69 32.55 -35.37
C THR A 76 -53.87 31.79 -34.04
N THR A 77 -53.24 30.64 -33.83
CA THR A 77 -53.20 29.89 -32.54
C THR A 77 -51.88 29.12 -32.42
N SER A 78 -51.38 28.92 -31.20
CA SER A 78 -50.11 28.25 -30.94
C SER A 78 -50.31 26.93 -30.20
N HIS A 79 -49.81 25.83 -30.79
CA HIS A 79 -49.87 24.50 -30.18
C HIS A 79 -48.65 24.24 -29.30
N VAL A 80 -48.82 23.59 -28.16
CA VAL A 80 -47.71 23.11 -27.32
C VAL A 80 -46.93 22.03 -28.06
N THR A 81 -45.64 22.28 -28.28
CA THR A 81 -44.74 21.39 -29.03
C THR A 81 -43.60 20.84 -28.19
N MET A 82 -43.29 21.46 -27.06
CA MET A 82 -42.19 21.09 -26.19
C MET A 82 -42.57 21.37 -24.73
N LEU A 83 -42.31 20.38 -23.90
CA LEU A 83 -42.41 20.45 -22.45
C LEU A 83 -41.04 20.08 -21.87
N ASP A 84 -40.42 21.02 -21.17
CA ASP A 84 -39.03 20.97 -20.70
C ASP A 84 -38.99 21.32 -19.21
N LEU A 85 -38.91 20.30 -18.34
CA LEU A 85 -39.00 20.45 -16.88
C LEU A 85 -37.84 19.79 -16.08
N PRO A 86 -36.57 19.77 -16.55
CA PRO A 86 -35.47 19.22 -15.77
C PRO A 86 -35.10 20.10 -14.55
N VAL A 87 -34.52 19.48 -13.52
CA VAL A 87 -33.89 20.19 -12.38
C VAL A 87 -32.44 20.53 -12.76
N SER A 88 -32.00 21.76 -12.47
CA SER A 88 -30.60 22.17 -12.64
C SER A 88 -29.71 21.52 -11.57
N ASP A 89 -28.47 21.16 -11.91
CA ASP A 89 -27.50 20.60 -10.96
C ASP A 89 -27.24 21.51 -9.75
N ASP A 90 -27.36 22.83 -9.92
CA ASP A 90 -27.18 23.82 -8.85
C ASP A 90 -28.24 23.75 -7.73
N ASP A 91 -29.42 23.16 -8.01
CA ASP A 91 -30.54 23.10 -7.05
C ASP A 91 -30.62 21.78 -6.28
N PHE A 92 -29.72 20.81 -6.54
CA PHE A 92 -29.77 19.47 -5.94
C PHE A 92 -29.42 19.49 -4.43
N PRO A 93 -30.16 18.81 -3.53
CA PRO A 93 -31.30 17.92 -3.77
C PRO A 93 -32.68 18.59 -3.68
N TYR A 94 -32.74 19.92 -3.56
CA TYR A 94 -33.99 20.68 -3.39
C TYR A 94 -34.68 20.91 -4.76
N GLY A 95 -35.99 21.13 -4.79
CA GLY A 95 -36.70 21.51 -6.03
C GLY A 95 -37.09 20.40 -7.02
N ARG A 96 -37.03 19.10 -6.67
CA ARG A 96 -37.51 18.03 -7.56
C ARG A 96 -39.04 17.97 -7.61
N LEU A 97 -39.61 17.86 -8.81
CA LEU A 97 -41.04 17.54 -8.94
C LEU A 97 -41.26 16.07 -8.53
N THR A 98 -42.28 15.85 -7.71
CA THR A 98 -42.73 14.49 -7.34
C THR A 98 -44.21 14.30 -7.72
N GLY A 99 -44.84 13.21 -7.30
CA GLY A 99 -46.22 12.89 -7.68
C GLY A 99 -46.31 11.99 -8.91
N LYS A 100 -47.32 12.20 -9.78
CA LYS A 100 -47.61 11.31 -10.92
C LYS A 100 -47.67 12.05 -12.24
N ILE A 101 -47.08 11.44 -13.27
CA ILE A 101 -47.23 11.91 -14.65
C ILE A 101 -48.66 11.61 -15.14
N SER A 102 -49.44 12.66 -15.36
CA SER A 102 -50.86 12.57 -15.70
C SER A 102 -51.10 12.21 -17.19
N PRO A 103 -52.09 11.35 -17.51
CA PRO A 103 -52.52 11.10 -18.89
C PRO A 103 -53.08 12.33 -19.62
N SER A 104 -53.29 13.46 -18.94
CA SER A 104 -53.72 14.70 -19.59
C SER A 104 -52.76 15.16 -20.70
N LEU A 105 -51.48 14.75 -20.66
CA LEU A 105 -50.52 15.00 -21.73
C LEU A 105 -50.95 14.45 -23.10
N LEU A 106 -51.85 13.46 -23.16
CA LEU A 106 -52.40 12.93 -24.42
C LEU A 106 -53.16 13.99 -25.24
N GLU A 107 -53.65 15.04 -24.58
CA GLU A 107 -54.35 16.16 -25.21
C GLU A 107 -53.39 17.08 -25.98
N LEU A 108 -52.08 16.98 -25.72
CA LEU A 108 -51.03 17.73 -26.40
C LEU A 108 -50.61 17.03 -27.70
N HIS A 109 -51.53 16.96 -28.67
CA HIS A 109 -51.37 16.19 -29.90
C HIS A 109 -50.20 16.64 -30.81
N HIS A 110 -49.58 17.79 -30.52
CA HIS A 110 -48.45 18.35 -31.28
C HIS A 110 -47.12 18.24 -30.53
N LEU A 111 -47.10 17.61 -29.36
CA LEU A 111 -45.90 17.45 -28.55
C LEU A 111 -44.84 16.62 -29.31
N ARG A 112 -43.64 17.21 -29.42
CA ARG A 112 -42.46 16.63 -30.09
C ARG A 112 -41.29 16.43 -29.15
N TYR A 113 -41.26 17.17 -28.05
CA TYR A 113 -40.20 17.15 -27.06
C TYR A 113 -40.82 17.05 -25.67
N LEU A 114 -40.38 16.05 -24.91
CA LEU A 114 -40.76 15.85 -23.53
C LEU A 114 -39.50 15.54 -22.71
N ASP A 115 -39.14 16.45 -21.82
CA ASP A 115 -38.05 16.27 -20.86
C ASP A 115 -38.60 16.44 -19.45
N LEU A 116 -38.53 15.36 -18.67
CA LEU A 116 -38.91 15.33 -17.26
C LEU A 116 -37.74 14.87 -16.38
N SER A 117 -36.50 14.87 -16.91
CA SER A 117 -35.33 14.33 -16.23
C SER A 117 -35.03 15.02 -14.90
N GLN A 118 -34.22 14.38 -14.05
CA GLN A 118 -33.79 14.91 -12.74
C GLN A 118 -34.93 15.22 -11.73
N ASN A 119 -36.14 14.70 -11.97
CA ASN A 119 -37.27 14.75 -11.03
C ASN A 119 -37.40 13.44 -10.23
N TYR A 120 -38.36 13.29 -9.31
CA TYR A 120 -38.48 12.06 -8.52
C TYR A 120 -39.92 11.56 -8.41
N PHE A 121 -40.31 10.69 -9.36
CA PHE A 121 -41.63 10.10 -9.45
C PHE A 121 -41.69 8.74 -8.71
N LEU A 122 -41.37 8.76 -7.40
CA LEU A 122 -41.55 7.70 -6.37
C LEU A 122 -41.90 6.29 -6.88
N GLU A 123 -40.89 5.41 -7.03
CA GLU A 123 -40.99 3.97 -7.39
C GLU A 123 -42.03 3.62 -8.46
N SER A 124 -42.43 4.58 -9.31
CA SER A 124 -43.50 4.38 -10.27
C SER A 124 -42.96 3.63 -11.49
N ARG A 125 -43.85 2.94 -12.21
CA ARG A 125 -43.52 2.44 -13.55
C ARG A 125 -43.67 3.56 -14.54
N ILE A 126 -42.86 3.56 -15.59
CA ILE A 126 -43.06 4.46 -16.73
C ILE A 126 -44.52 4.36 -17.21
N PRO A 127 -45.27 5.48 -17.27
CA PRO A 127 -46.67 5.46 -17.66
C PRO A 127 -46.84 4.95 -19.08
N LYS A 128 -47.66 3.90 -19.25
CA LYS A 128 -47.87 3.28 -20.56
C LYS A 128 -48.34 4.26 -21.63
N PHE A 129 -49.21 5.21 -21.29
CA PHE A 129 -49.81 6.15 -22.24
C PHE A 129 -48.81 7.02 -23.02
N ILE A 130 -47.55 7.14 -22.55
CA ILE A 130 -46.49 7.85 -23.28
C ILE A 130 -46.29 7.24 -24.68
N ASP A 131 -46.56 5.93 -24.84
CA ASP A 131 -46.53 5.21 -26.12
C ASP A 131 -47.49 5.76 -27.20
N SER A 132 -48.49 6.53 -26.79
CA SER A 132 -49.54 7.09 -27.65
C SER A 132 -49.18 8.48 -28.19
N LEU A 133 -48.05 9.05 -27.74
CA LEU A 133 -47.55 10.36 -28.18
C LEU A 133 -46.72 10.23 -29.47
N HIS A 134 -47.34 9.73 -30.56
CA HIS A 134 -46.67 9.31 -31.80
C HIS A 134 -45.86 10.38 -32.54
N ARG A 135 -45.98 11.67 -32.17
CA ARG A 135 -45.21 12.78 -32.76
C ARG A 135 -43.93 13.11 -32.00
N LEU A 136 -43.68 12.46 -30.85
CA LEU A 136 -42.45 12.63 -30.10
C LEU A 136 -41.23 12.33 -30.96
N ARG A 137 -40.25 13.22 -30.84
CA ARG A 137 -38.92 13.14 -31.45
C ARG A 137 -37.83 13.10 -30.37
N TYR A 138 -38.10 13.65 -29.20
CA TYR A 138 -37.22 13.67 -28.05
C TYR A 138 -38.01 13.26 -26.81
N LEU A 139 -37.50 12.27 -26.09
CA LEU A 139 -38.04 11.82 -24.82
C LEU A 139 -36.88 11.61 -23.85
N ASN A 140 -36.85 12.39 -22.77
CA ASN A 140 -35.90 12.22 -21.67
C ASN A 140 -36.66 12.01 -20.34
N LEU A 141 -36.42 10.85 -19.73
CA LEU A 141 -36.96 10.42 -18.44
C LEU A 141 -35.83 9.96 -17.50
N ALA A 142 -34.62 10.50 -17.67
CA ALA A 142 -33.46 10.13 -16.89
C ALA A 142 -33.57 10.56 -15.42
N ASN A 143 -32.96 9.77 -14.53
CA ASN A 143 -32.89 10.03 -13.09
C ASN A 143 -34.25 10.43 -12.48
N CYS A 144 -35.30 9.67 -12.81
CA CYS A 144 -36.68 9.96 -12.43
C CYS A 144 -37.20 9.06 -11.29
N GLY A 145 -36.40 8.09 -10.85
CA GLY A 145 -36.77 7.09 -9.85
C GLY A 145 -37.75 6.03 -10.36
N PHE A 146 -37.78 5.78 -11.68
CA PHE A 146 -38.66 4.75 -12.26
C PHE A 146 -38.18 3.33 -11.94
N SER A 147 -39.13 2.41 -11.77
CA SER A 147 -38.86 1.00 -11.48
C SER A 147 -39.59 0.03 -12.43
N GLY A 148 -39.08 -1.19 -12.55
CA GLY A 148 -39.72 -2.28 -13.29
C GLY A 148 -39.35 -2.33 -14.78
N PRO A 149 -40.10 -3.09 -15.61
CA PRO A 149 -39.73 -3.32 -17.00
C PRO A 149 -40.01 -2.10 -17.89
N ILE A 150 -39.10 -1.80 -18.81
CA ILE A 150 -39.34 -0.81 -19.88
C ILE A 150 -40.54 -1.25 -20.74
N PRO A 151 -41.53 -0.37 -21.02
CA PRO A 151 -42.67 -0.72 -21.84
C PRO A 151 -42.27 -1.05 -23.30
N HIS A 152 -42.46 -2.31 -23.72
CA HIS A 152 -42.17 -2.74 -25.11
C HIS A 152 -42.97 -1.96 -26.17
N GLN A 153 -44.09 -1.34 -25.80
CA GLN A 153 -44.92 -0.50 -26.66
C GLN A 153 -44.21 0.80 -27.08
N PHE A 154 -43.04 1.13 -26.52
CA PHE A 154 -42.19 2.23 -27.02
C PHE A 154 -41.82 2.08 -28.49
N SER A 155 -41.88 0.86 -29.02
CA SER A 155 -41.86 0.57 -30.46
C SER A 155 -42.85 1.40 -31.30
N ASN A 156 -43.95 1.90 -30.72
CA ASN A 156 -44.93 2.75 -31.40
C ASN A 156 -44.45 4.20 -31.63
N LEU A 157 -43.37 4.63 -30.99
CA LEU A 157 -42.80 5.98 -31.10
C LEU A 157 -41.84 6.10 -32.30
N SER A 158 -42.28 5.67 -33.49
CA SER A 158 -41.43 5.59 -34.69
C SER A 158 -40.79 6.92 -35.17
N ASN A 159 -41.26 8.08 -34.68
CA ASN A 159 -40.68 9.40 -34.97
C ASN A 159 -39.51 9.79 -34.05
N LEU A 160 -39.23 8.97 -33.03
CA LEU A 160 -38.25 9.26 -31.99
C LEU A 160 -36.82 9.31 -32.58
N ARG A 161 -36.07 10.31 -32.14
CA ARG A 161 -34.67 10.58 -32.55
C ARG A 161 -33.71 10.57 -31.36
N HIS A 162 -34.23 10.90 -30.18
CA HIS A 162 -33.49 10.90 -28.93
C HIS A 162 -34.35 10.22 -27.86
N LEU A 163 -33.79 9.20 -27.22
CA LEU A 163 -34.39 8.47 -26.11
C LEU A 163 -33.37 8.38 -24.98
N ASP A 164 -33.71 8.93 -23.82
CA ASP A 164 -32.91 8.84 -22.61
C ASP A 164 -33.79 8.32 -21.46
N LEU A 165 -33.41 7.16 -20.92
CA LEU A 165 -34.00 6.52 -19.75
C LEU A 165 -32.96 6.28 -18.64
N GLY A 166 -31.78 6.89 -18.75
CA GLY A 166 -30.62 6.62 -17.92
C GLY A 166 -30.84 6.92 -16.43
N PHE A 167 -29.93 6.45 -15.57
CA PHE A 167 -29.93 6.74 -14.13
C PHE A 167 -31.22 6.34 -13.40
N ASN A 168 -31.93 5.34 -13.93
CA ASN A 168 -33.04 4.67 -13.26
C ASN A 168 -32.63 3.23 -12.94
N ASP A 169 -31.89 3.06 -11.85
CA ASP A 169 -31.26 1.80 -11.39
C ASP A 169 -32.23 0.63 -11.17
N MET A 170 -33.51 0.91 -10.90
CA MET A 170 -34.57 -0.10 -10.76
C MET A 170 -35.29 -0.44 -12.07
N LEU A 171 -34.99 0.25 -13.18
CA LEU A 171 -35.51 -0.14 -14.50
C LEU A 171 -34.76 -1.36 -15.02
N SER A 172 -35.49 -2.22 -15.73
CA SER A 172 -34.93 -3.42 -16.34
C SER A 172 -35.50 -3.70 -17.72
N SER A 173 -34.74 -4.42 -18.53
CA SER A 173 -35.23 -4.97 -19.79
C SER A 173 -34.66 -6.35 -20.05
N GLU A 174 -35.52 -7.32 -20.37
CA GLU A 174 -35.05 -8.67 -20.69
C GLU A 174 -34.51 -8.80 -22.12
N ASN A 175 -34.91 -7.89 -23.03
CA ASN A 175 -34.40 -7.81 -24.40
C ASN A 175 -34.59 -6.39 -24.95
N LEU A 176 -33.84 -6.04 -26.01
CA LEU A 176 -33.93 -4.75 -26.68
C LEU A 176 -34.59 -4.82 -28.07
N GLU A 177 -35.37 -5.87 -28.37
CA GLU A 177 -35.97 -6.03 -29.71
C GLU A 177 -36.96 -4.91 -30.05
N TRP A 178 -37.58 -4.30 -29.02
CA TRP A 178 -38.50 -3.18 -29.12
C TRP A 178 -37.86 -1.90 -29.70
N LEU A 179 -36.53 -1.81 -29.77
CA LEU A 179 -35.82 -0.73 -30.45
C LEU A 179 -35.91 -0.84 -31.97
N SER A 180 -36.05 -2.05 -32.53
CA SER A 180 -35.97 -2.30 -33.98
C SER A 180 -36.87 -1.41 -34.85
N PRO A 181 -38.12 -1.06 -34.43
CA PRO A 181 -38.99 -0.18 -35.20
C PRO A 181 -38.60 1.31 -35.16
N LEU A 182 -37.67 1.72 -34.30
CA LEU A 182 -37.26 3.11 -34.08
C LEU A 182 -36.15 3.53 -35.06
N SER A 183 -36.41 3.40 -36.37
CA SER A 183 -35.39 3.62 -37.40
C SER A 183 -34.84 5.05 -37.49
N LEU A 184 -35.50 6.02 -36.85
CA LEU A 184 -35.08 7.42 -36.81
C LEU A 184 -34.21 7.77 -35.60
N LEU A 185 -33.99 6.80 -34.69
CA LEU A 185 -33.24 7.02 -33.45
C LEU A 185 -31.77 7.32 -33.77
N SER A 186 -31.29 8.44 -33.25
CA SER A 186 -29.91 8.92 -33.39
C SER A 186 -29.13 8.94 -32.08
N HIS A 187 -29.83 9.05 -30.95
CA HIS A 187 -29.26 9.02 -29.60
C HIS A 187 -30.08 8.05 -28.73
N LEU A 188 -29.38 7.15 -28.03
CA LEU A 188 -29.96 6.20 -27.08
C LEU A 188 -29.12 6.16 -25.81
N ASP A 189 -29.74 6.52 -24.68
CA ASP A 189 -29.15 6.37 -23.34
C ASP A 189 -30.03 5.47 -22.46
N LEU A 190 -29.44 4.37 -22.00
CA LEU A 190 -30.02 3.43 -21.03
C LEU A 190 -29.08 3.21 -19.84
N SER A 191 -28.17 4.13 -19.56
CA SER A 191 -27.18 4.01 -18.48
C SER A 191 -27.84 3.70 -17.13
N TYR A 192 -27.23 2.88 -16.29
CA TYR A 192 -27.81 2.32 -15.04
C TYR A 192 -29.06 1.43 -15.19
N VAL A 193 -29.61 1.24 -16.38
CA VAL A 193 -30.73 0.28 -16.56
C VAL A 193 -30.20 -1.15 -16.48
N VAL A 194 -30.89 -2.02 -15.74
CA VAL A 194 -30.52 -3.43 -15.60
C VAL A 194 -30.81 -4.21 -16.90
N LEU A 195 -29.74 -4.54 -17.63
CA LEU A 195 -29.78 -5.25 -18.92
C LEU A 195 -29.13 -6.64 -18.88
N SER A 196 -28.91 -7.22 -17.70
CA SER A 196 -28.21 -8.50 -17.50
C SER A 196 -28.80 -9.71 -18.23
N LYS A 197 -30.08 -9.66 -18.63
CA LYS A 197 -30.75 -10.70 -19.41
C LYS A 197 -30.76 -10.45 -20.92
N ALA A 198 -30.39 -9.25 -21.38
CA ALA A 198 -30.54 -8.81 -22.77
C ALA A 198 -29.44 -9.34 -23.71
N THR A 199 -29.33 -10.67 -23.85
CA THR A 199 -28.29 -11.35 -24.65
C THR A 199 -28.22 -10.94 -26.14
N GLY A 200 -29.29 -10.39 -26.70
CA GLY A 200 -29.38 -9.92 -28.10
C GLY A 200 -29.13 -8.43 -28.31
N TRP A 201 -28.65 -7.69 -27.30
CA TRP A 201 -28.59 -6.22 -27.31
C TRP A 201 -27.81 -5.65 -28.52
N ILE A 202 -26.70 -6.28 -28.91
CA ILE A 202 -25.89 -5.86 -30.06
C ILE A 202 -26.67 -5.92 -31.37
N GLN A 203 -27.46 -6.97 -31.57
CA GLN A 203 -28.26 -7.13 -32.78
C GLN A 203 -29.33 -6.04 -32.87
N SER A 204 -29.98 -5.73 -31.74
CA SER A 204 -30.97 -4.65 -31.65
C SER A 204 -30.36 -3.29 -31.99
N VAL A 205 -29.22 -2.95 -31.37
CA VAL A 205 -28.53 -1.68 -31.61
C VAL A 205 -28.02 -1.59 -33.04
N SER A 206 -27.43 -2.66 -33.57
CA SER A 206 -26.87 -2.69 -34.93
C SER A 206 -27.93 -2.58 -36.03
N ASN A 207 -29.21 -2.82 -35.70
CA ASN A 207 -30.34 -2.65 -36.62
C ASN A 207 -30.85 -1.21 -36.70
N LEU A 208 -30.31 -0.27 -35.92
CA LEU A 208 -30.70 1.15 -35.92
C LEU A 208 -29.87 1.94 -36.95
N PRO A 209 -30.43 2.32 -38.10
CA PRO A 209 -29.65 2.83 -39.23
C PRO A 209 -29.10 4.24 -39.04
N LEU A 210 -29.72 5.05 -38.18
CA LEU A 210 -29.34 6.45 -37.95
C LEU A 210 -28.67 6.69 -36.59
N LEU A 211 -28.38 5.63 -35.83
CA LEU A 211 -27.81 5.74 -34.49
C LEU A 211 -26.38 6.31 -34.58
N LYS A 212 -26.13 7.34 -33.76
CA LYS A 212 -24.84 8.04 -33.65
C LYS A 212 -24.24 7.93 -32.25
N GLU A 213 -25.09 8.02 -31.23
CA GLU A 213 -24.68 8.04 -29.82
C GLU A 213 -25.37 6.92 -29.06
N LEU A 214 -24.58 6.13 -28.34
CA LEU A 214 -25.02 4.99 -27.55
C LEU A 214 -24.38 5.06 -26.16
N HIS A 215 -25.20 5.11 -25.13
CA HIS A 215 -24.79 5.12 -23.73
C HIS A 215 -25.42 3.94 -23.00
N LEU A 216 -24.59 2.99 -22.57
CA LEU A 216 -24.96 1.79 -21.80
C LEU A 216 -24.01 1.61 -20.61
N PHE A 217 -23.67 2.71 -19.95
CA PHE A 217 -22.85 2.73 -18.75
C PHE A 217 -23.55 2.01 -17.59
N PHE A 218 -22.82 1.17 -16.85
CA PHE A 218 -23.36 0.50 -15.65
C PHE A 218 -24.65 -0.30 -15.90
N CYS A 219 -24.73 -1.04 -17.00
CA CYS A 219 -25.96 -1.78 -17.38
C CYS A 219 -25.96 -3.27 -17.01
N SER A 220 -24.83 -3.79 -16.47
CA SER A 220 -24.61 -5.23 -16.28
C SER A 220 -24.76 -6.03 -17.58
N LEU A 221 -24.25 -5.52 -18.71
CA LEU A 221 -24.43 -6.12 -20.02
C LEU A 221 -23.86 -7.56 -20.10
N PRO A 222 -24.57 -8.51 -20.72
CA PRO A 222 -24.04 -9.85 -20.99
C PRO A 222 -22.98 -9.85 -22.09
N ASP A 223 -21.95 -10.69 -21.92
CA ASP A 223 -20.81 -10.83 -22.85
C ASP A 223 -21.16 -11.58 -24.16
N ILE A 224 -20.29 -11.47 -25.16
CA ILE A 224 -20.54 -11.85 -26.57
C ILE A 224 -19.79 -13.13 -26.94
N THR A 225 -20.05 -14.23 -26.24
CA THR A 225 -19.29 -15.49 -26.44
C THR A 225 -19.82 -16.38 -27.58
N HIS A 226 -21.00 -16.08 -28.14
CA HIS A 226 -21.70 -17.00 -29.06
C HIS A 226 -22.26 -16.41 -30.37
N SER A 227 -21.97 -15.15 -30.73
CA SER A 227 -22.54 -14.62 -31.97
C SER A 227 -21.66 -14.87 -33.20
N THR A 228 -22.20 -15.68 -34.10
CA THR A 228 -21.80 -15.85 -35.50
C THR A 228 -21.47 -14.52 -36.17
N THR A 229 -20.29 -14.44 -36.79
CA THR A 229 -19.86 -13.43 -37.78
C THR A 229 -20.88 -12.31 -38.08
N PHE A 230 -20.86 -11.24 -37.28
CA PHE A 230 -21.68 -10.06 -37.54
C PHE A 230 -21.15 -9.32 -38.76
N ARG A 231 -21.92 -9.31 -39.85
CA ARG A 231 -21.79 -8.30 -40.90
C ARG A 231 -22.75 -7.17 -40.57
N SER A 232 -22.24 -6.04 -40.10
CA SER A 232 -23.05 -4.82 -40.00
C SER A 232 -23.49 -4.41 -41.41
N ASN A 233 -24.74 -3.96 -41.55
CA ASN A 233 -25.15 -3.26 -42.76
C ASN A 233 -24.42 -1.92 -42.79
N SER A 234 -23.78 -1.64 -43.93
CA SER A 234 -22.91 -0.49 -44.28
C SER A 234 -23.50 0.93 -44.06
N SER A 235 -24.66 1.09 -43.42
CA SER A 235 -25.39 2.36 -43.29
C SER A 235 -25.34 3.02 -41.89
N VAL A 236 -24.84 2.33 -40.87
CA VAL A 236 -24.78 2.85 -39.48
C VAL A 236 -23.49 3.67 -39.28
N SER A 237 -23.59 4.85 -38.68
CA SER A 237 -22.45 5.75 -38.42
C SER A 237 -22.38 6.16 -36.95
N LEU A 238 -22.09 5.19 -36.07
CA LEU A 238 -21.83 5.45 -34.66
C LEU A 238 -20.60 6.37 -34.52
N SER A 239 -20.75 7.44 -33.76
CA SER A 239 -19.68 8.39 -33.43
C SER A 239 -19.31 8.38 -31.94
N PHE A 240 -20.25 8.00 -31.06
CA PHE A 240 -20.06 7.95 -29.62
C PHE A 240 -20.57 6.62 -29.07
N VAL A 241 -19.73 5.94 -28.30
CA VAL A 241 -20.07 4.69 -27.60
C VAL A 241 -19.50 4.75 -26.18
N ASP A 242 -20.37 4.60 -25.19
CA ASP A 242 -20.01 4.35 -23.79
C ASP A 242 -20.63 3.04 -23.32
N LEU A 243 -19.76 2.07 -23.03
CA LEU A 243 -20.11 0.76 -22.47
C LEU A 243 -19.37 0.53 -21.14
N SER A 244 -18.95 1.60 -20.46
CA SER A 244 -18.12 1.49 -19.27
C SER A 244 -18.88 0.92 -18.06
N TYR A 245 -18.14 0.37 -17.10
CA TYR A 245 -18.68 -0.29 -15.90
C TYR A 245 -19.63 -1.45 -16.23
N ASN A 246 -19.19 -2.37 -17.08
CA ASN A 246 -19.89 -3.61 -17.39
C ASN A 246 -18.94 -4.81 -17.18
N SER A 247 -19.34 -6.01 -17.59
CA SER A 247 -18.51 -7.23 -17.53
C SER A 247 -18.19 -7.76 -18.93
N LEU A 248 -17.88 -6.86 -19.87
CA LEU A 248 -17.58 -7.21 -21.26
C LEU A 248 -16.14 -7.72 -21.38
N SER A 249 -15.95 -8.78 -22.18
CA SER A 249 -14.62 -9.27 -22.54
C SER A 249 -14.10 -8.62 -23.83
N SER A 250 -12.83 -8.90 -24.18
CA SER A 250 -12.19 -8.45 -25.43
C SER A 250 -12.90 -8.90 -26.72
N SER A 251 -13.94 -9.72 -26.63
CA SER A 251 -14.83 -10.08 -27.73
C SER A 251 -15.55 -8.86 -28.36
N ILE A 252 -15.75 -7.79 -27.60
CA ILE A 252 -16.44 -6.55 -28.04
C ILE A 252 -15.75 -5.84 -29.20
N TYR A 253 -14.42 -5.96 -29.31
CA TYR A 253 -13.62 -5.24 -30.29
C TYR A 253 -14.06 -5.50 -31.74
N ASN A 254 -14.47 -6.74 -32.07
CA ASN A 254 -14.91 -7.09 -33.41
C ASN A 254 -16.17 -6.32 -33.85
N TRP A 255 -17.09 -6.09 -32.91
CA TRP A 255 -18.27 -5.28 -33.18
C TRP A 255 -17.90 -3.81 -33.33
N LEU A 256 -17.06 -3.30 -32.43
CA LEU A 256 -16.64 -1.90 -32.42
C LEU A 256 -15.88 -1.49 -33.69
N PHE A 257 -14.98 -2.33 -34.19
CA PHE A 257 -14.17 -2.02 -35.38
C PHE A 257 -14.96 -1.96 -36.69
N ASN A 258 -16.19 -2.47 -36.71
CA ASN A 258 -17.11 -2.26 -37.83
C ASN A 258 -17.47 -0.78 -38.05
N PHE A 259 -17.25 0.08 -37.06
CA PHE A 259 -17.53 1.52 -37.11
C PHE A 259 -16.24 2.37 -37.09
N SER A 260 -15.10 1.77 -37.44
CA SER A 260 -13.76 2.39 -37.35
C SER A 260 -13.61 3.72 -38.10
N SER A 261 -14.42 3.99 -39.13
CA SER A 261 -14.39 5.24 -39.89
C SER A 261 -15.17 6.41 -39.24
N SER A 262 -16.14 6.13 -38.37
CA SER A 262 -17.05 7.14 -37.81
C SER A 262 -16.88 7.37 -36.31
N LEU A 263 -16.41 6.37 -35.56
CA LEU A 263 -16.25 6.48 -34.11
C LEU A 263 -15.21 7.54 -33.73
N ALA A 264 -15.66 8.48 -32.90
CA ALA A 264 -14.87 9.58 -32.37
C ALA A 264 -14.64 9.44 -30.84
N TYR A 265 -15.64 8.94 -30.12
CA TYR A 265 -15.56 8.72 -28.67
C TYR A 265 -15.86 7.25 -28.35
N ILE A 266 -14.96 6.63 -27.60
CA ILE A 266 -15.08 5.26 -27.11
C ILE A 266 -14.72 5.23 -25.63
N ASP A 267 -15.65 4.76 -24.81
CA ASP A 267 -15.42 4.43 -23.41
C ASP A 267 -15.76 2.97 -23.13
N LEU A 268 -14.75 2.19 -22.79
CA LEU A 268 -14.87 0.80 -22.34
C LEU A 268 -14.26 0.61 -20.94
N SER A 269 -14.22 1.68 -20.14
CA SER A 269 -13.62 1.67 -18.81
C SER A 269 -14.32 0.66 -17.88
N CYS A 270 -13.61 0.15 -16.87
CA CYS A 270 -14.16 -0.75 -15.85
C CYS A 270 -14.90 -1.95 -16.46
N ASN A 271 -14.21 -2.75 -17.27
CA ASN A 271 -14.70 -3.98 -17.88
C ASN A 271 -13.69 -5.13 -17.64
N ASP A 272 -13.96 -6.30 -18.20
CA ASP A 272 -13.08 -7.48 -18.12
C ASP A 272 -12.22 -7.64 -19.39
N LEU A 273 -11.80 -6.52 -19.99
CA LEU A 273 -10.97 -6.55 -21.21
C LEU A 273 -9.55 -7.01 -20.87
N ASN A 274 -9.04 -8.00 -21.59
CA ASN A 274 -7.72 -8.58 -21.40
C ASN A 274 -6.90 -8.68 -22.70
N GLY A 275 -5.61 -9.02 -22.56
CA GLY A 275 -4.68 -9.11 -23.68
C GLY A 275 -4.14 -7.75 -24.12
N SER A 276 -3.51 -7.68 -25.29
CA SER A 276 -2.90 -6.45 -25.79
C SER A 276 -3.91 -5.51 -26.44
N ILE A 277 -3.68 -4.20 -26.30
CA ILE A 277 -4.44 -3.16 -27.03
C ILE A 277 -4.37 -3.45 -28.55
N PRO A 278 -5.50 -3.55 -29.27
CA PRO A 278 -5.50 -3.84 -30.71
C PRO A 278 -4.92 -2.72 -31.59
N ASP A 279 -4.18 -3.09 -32.64
CA ASP A 279 -3.66 -2.17 -33.67
C ASP A 279 -4.76 -1.36 -34.38
N ALA A 280 -5.98 -1.89 -34.44
CA ALA A 280 -7.10 -1.26 -35.15
C ALA A 280 -7.44 0.14 -34.63
N PHE A 281 -7.29 0.39 -33.32
CA PHE A 281 -7.54 1.71 -32.73
C PHE A 281 -6.67 2.81 -33.35
N GLY A 282 -5.39 2.52 -33.64
CA GLY A 282 -4.48 3.47 -34.29
C GLY A 282 -4.84 3.82 -35.73
N HIS A 283 -5.74 3.07 -36.37
CA HIS A 283 -6.23 3.32 -37.73
C HIS A 283 -7.57 4.07 -37.76
N MET A 284 -8.18 4.36 -36.61
CA MET A 284 -9.46 5.05 -36.51
C MET A 284 -9.26 6.56 -36.68
N VAL A 285 -9.44 7.06 -37.91
CA VAL A 285 -9.11 8.44 -38.30
C VAL A 285 -9.95 9.52 -37.61
N SER A 286 -11.15 9.16 -37.15
CA SER A 286 -12.10 10.06 -36.48
C SER A 286 -11.95 10.04 -34.95
N LEU A 287 -11.14 9.13 -34.39
CA LEU A 287 -11.02 8.90 -32.96
C LEU A 287 -10.36 10.10 -32.26
N THR A 288 -11.10 10.75 -31.37
CA THR A 288 -10.65 11.85 -30.52
C THR A 288 -10.49 11.42 -29.06
N ASN A 289 -11.32 10.50 -28.57
CA ASN A 289 -11.32 10.08 -27.18
C ASN A 289 -11.38 8.55 -27.08
N LEU A 290 -10.43 7.98 -26.34
CA LEU A 290 -10.39 6.56 -26.04
C LEU A 290 -10.11 6.35 -24.56
N SER A 291 -11.07 5.77 -23.84
CA SER A 291 -10.87 5.31 -22.47
C SER A 291 -10.98 3.79 -22.37
N LEU A 292 -9.93 3.19 -21.83
CA LEU A 292 -9.83 1.76 -21.47
C LEU A 292 -9.45 1.61 -19.98
N PHE A 293 -9.72 2.64 -19.16
CA PHE A 293 -9.42 2.68 -17.73
C PHE A 293 -9.94 1.43 -17.00
N GLY A 294 -9.22 0.92 -15.98
CA GLY A 294 -9.75 -0.12 -15.10
C GLY A 294 -10.07 -1.44 -15.80
N ASN A 295 -9.10 -1.98 -16.55
CA ASN A 295 -9.22 -3.25 -17.26
C ASN A 295 -7.99 -4.14 -16.96
N GLN A 296 -7.85 -5.28 -17.64
CA GLN A 296 -6.75 -6.26 -17.48
C GLN A 296 -5.83 -6.28 -18.71
N LEU A 297 -5.64 -5.13 -19.36
CA LEU A 297 -4.85 -5.03 -20.60
C LEU A 297 -3.36 -5.11 -20.32
N GLU A 298 -2.64 -5.85 -21.15
CA GLU A 298 -1.20 -6.10 -21.03
C GLU A 298 -0.41 -5.60 -22.25
N GLY A 299 0.92 -5.68 -22.16
CA GLY A 299 1.81 -5.21 -23.22
C GLY A 299 1.96 -3.69 -23.22
N GLY A 300 1.98 -3.06 -24.39
CA GLY A 300 2.10 -1.60 -24.50
C GLY A 300 1.40 -1.08 -25.75
N LEU A 301 1.50 0.24 -26.01
CA LEU A 301 0.83 0.82 -27.18
C LEU A 301 1.29 0.16 -28.50
N PRO A 302 0.36 -0.12 -29.43
CA PRO A 302 0.71 -0.60 -30.76
C PRO A 302 1.34 0.50 -31.63
N LYS A 303 2.09 0.10 -32.67
CA LYS A 303 2.78 1.07 -33.56
C LYS A 303 1.81 1.90 -34.40
N SER A 304 0.60 1.40 -34.64
CA SER A 304 -0.42 2.10 -35.43
C SER A 304 -0.84 3.43 -34.83
N PHE A 305 -0.72 3.64 -33.52
CA PHE A 305 -1.02 4.92 -32.84
C PHE A 305 -0.15 6.09 -33.32
N ALA A 306 0.95 5.81 -34.04
CA ALA A 306 1.71 6.84 -34.73
C ALA A 306 0.89 7.58 -35.80
N ASN A 307 -0.25 7.03 -36.23
CA ASN A 307 -1.16 7.61 -37.21
C ASN A 307 -2.33 8.41 -36.57
N SER A 308 -2.47 8.42 -35.24
CA SER A 308 -3.62 9.01 -34.54
C SER A 308 -3.52 10.55 -34.45
N SER A 309 -3.80 11.26 -35.55
CA SER A 309 -3.62 12.72 -35.63
C SER A 309 -4.71 13.58 -35.00
N HIS A 310 -5.85 13.00 -34.61
CA HIS A 310 -6.99 13.70 -34.02
C HIS A 310 -7.23 13.32 -32.56
N LEU A 311 -6.43 12.42 -31.99
CA LEU A 311 -6.59 11.95 -30.62
C LEU A 311 -6.33 13.09 -29.64
N GLN A 312 -7.34 13.41 -28.83
CA GLN A 312 -7.35 14.47 -27.82
C GLN A 312 -7.23 13.90 -26.41
N SER A 313 -7.92 12.79 -26.11
CA SER A 313 -7.85 12.14 -24.80
C SER A 313 -7.57 10.65 -24.94
N LEU A 314 -6.62 10.17 -24.14
CA LEU A 314 -6.28 8.76 -24.03
C LEU A 314 -6.14 8.39 -22.55
N ASP A 315 -7.06 7.57 -22.05
CA ASP A 315 -6.98 6.99 -20.70
C ASP A 315 -6.79 5.47 -20.79
N LEU A 316 -5.64 5.02 -20.29
CA LEU A 316 -5.26 3.62 -20.16
C LEU A 316 -4.89 3.28 -18.71
N SER A 317 -5.34 4.10 -17.76
CA SER A 317 -4.94 3.94 -16.35
C SER A 317 -5.57 2.69 -15.73
N VAL A 318 -4.98 2.18 -14.65
CA VAL A 318 -5.44 0.99 -13.91
C VAL A 318 -5.56 -0.22 -14.86
N ASN A 319 -4.42 -0.65 -15.38
CA ASN A 319 -4.25 -1.81 -16.26
C ASN A 319 -2.89 -2.50 -15.96
N ASP A 320 -2.54 -3.55 -16.70
CA ASP A 320 -1.27 -4.27 -16.57
C ASP A 320 -0.24 -3.90 -17.66
N LEU A 321 -0.28 -2.66 -18.15
CA LEU A 321 0.63 -2.21 -19.23
C LEU A 321 2.07 -2.14 -18.73
N THR A 322 3.00 -2.59 -19.57
CA THR A 322 4.44 -2.68 -19.31
C THR A 322 5.24 -1.96 -20.39
N GLY A 323 6.51 -1.65 -20.09
CA GLY A 323 7.44 -1.05 -21.05
C GLY A 323 8.03 0.27 -20.57
N GLU A 324 8.88 0.87 -21.40
CA GLU A 324 9.51 2.16 -21.11
C GLU A 324 8.58 3.32 -21.51
N LEU A 325 8.37 4.30 -20.62
CA LEU A 325 7.50 5.44 -20.87
C LEU A 325 7.91 6.23 -22.13
N HIS A 326 9.22 6.36 -22.38
CA HIS A 326 9.71 7.03 -23.59
C HIS A 326 9.24 6.33 -24.88
N GLU A 327 9.28 5.00 -24.94
CA GLU A 327 8.81 4.25 -26.11
C GLU A 327 7.29 4.40 -26.30
N PHE A 328 6.56 4.51 -25.19
CA PHE A 328 5.13 4.76 -25.19
C PHE A 328 4.80 6.10 -25.86
N LEU A 329 5.48 7.17 -25.45
CA LEU A 329 5.30 8.50 -26.05
C LEU A 329 5.78 8.58 -27.51
N GLN A 330 6.82 7.84 -27.88
CA GLN A 330 7.28 7.78 -29.28
C GLN A 330 6.16 7.28 -30.21
N LYS A 331 5.35 6.32 -29.76
CA LYS A 331 4.21 5.80 -30.52
C LYS A 331 3.04 6.78 -30.57
N LEU A 332 2.97 7.77 -29.69
CA LEU A 332 1.95 8.83 -29.67
C LEU A 332 2.36 10.09 -30.43
N LEU A 333 3.51 10.11 -31.11
CA LEU A 333 3.96 11.30 -31.85
C LEU A 333 3.00 11.75 -32.96
N GLY A 334 2.13 10.86 -33.45
CA GLY A 334 1.03 11.23 -34.35
C GLY A 334 0.04 12.23 -33.75
N ALA A 335 -0.23 12.08 -32.45
CA ALA A 335 -1.19 12.89 -31.68
C ALA A 335 -0.56 14.14 -31.03
N LYS A 336 0.71 14.44 -31.29
CA LYS A 336 1.46 15.51 -30.59
C LYS A 336 0.82 16.91 -30.67
N ASN A 337 0.05 17.17 -31.73
CA ASN A 337 -0.60 18.45 -32.02
C ASN A 337 -2.10 18.44 -31.66
N SER A 338 -2.63 17.36 -31.09
CA SER A 338 -4.05 17.20 -30.77
C SER A 338 -4.28 16.78 -29.32
N LEU A 339 -3.33 16.04 -28.73
CA LEU A 339 -3.47 15.44 -27.40
C LEU A 339 -3.54 16.53 -26.31
N ASP A 340 -4.63 16.48 -25.54
CA ASP A 340 -5.01 17.37 -24.45
C ASP A 340 -4.89 16.66 -23.09
N SER A 341 -5.33 15.41 -23.01
CA SER A 341 -5.26 14.59 -21.78
C SER A 341 -4.61 13.23 -22.05
N LEU A 342 -3.66 12.85 -21.19
CA LEU A 342 -3.00 11.55 -21.22
C LEU A 342 -2.95 10.96 -19.81
N ALA A 343 -3.65 9.83 -19.63
CA ALA A 343 -3.71 9.12 -18.37
C ALA A 343 -3.18 7.69 -18.54
N LEU A 344 -2.11 7.37 -17.82
CA LEU A 344 -1.43 6.07 -17.81
C LEU A 344 -1.17 5.58 -16.37
N GLY A 345 -1.90 6.13 -15.39
CA GLY A 345 -1.68 5.84 -13.97
C GLY A 345 -2.00 4.38 -13.62
N GLY A 346 -1.55 3.86 -12.47
CA GLY A 346 -1.89 2.49 -12.03
C GLY A 346 -1.49 1.39 -13.02
N ASN A 347 -0.28 1.47 -13.58
CA ASN A 347 0.26 0.50 -14.53
C ASN A 347 1.66 0.03 -14.09
N ARG A 348 2.35 -0.73 -14.94
CA ARG A 348 3.72 -1.25 -14.69
C ARG A 348 4.76 -0.58 -15.61
N LEU A 349 4.52 0.67 -16.02
CA LEU A 349 5.45 1.44 -16.85
C LEU A 349 6.71 1.81 -16.05
N LYS A 350 7.85 1.87 -16.74
CA LYS A 350 9.16 2.16 -16.14
C LYS A 350 9.94 3.16 -16.99
N GLY A 351 11.14 3.47 -16.52
CA GLY A 351 12.06 4.40 -17.18
C GLY A 351 11.97 5.83 -16.63
N PRO A 352 12.85 6.72 -17.13
CA PRO A 352 12.87 8.11 -16.72
C PRO A 352 11.74 8.93 -17.33
N LEU A 353 11.41 10.05 -16.69
CA LEU A 353 10.51 11.05 -17.27
C LEU A 353 11.14 11.66 -18.53
N PRO A 354 10.50 11.55 -19.71
CA PRO A 354 10.95 12.20 -20.93
C PRO A 354 10.53 13.68 -20.97
N ASP A 355 10.99 14.40 -21.99
CA ASP A 355 10.52 15.76 -22.28
C ASP A 355 9.13 15.75 -22.94
N PHE A 356 8.12 16.22 -22.20
CA PHE A 356 6.72 16.27 -22.62
C PHE A 356 6.38 17.53 -23.43
N THR A 357 7.27 18.52 -23.55
CA THR A 357 7.00 19.79 -24.26
C THR A 357 6.67 19.61 -25.74
N ARG A 358 6.96 18.42 -26.30
CA ARG A 358 6.58 18.02 -27.66
C ARG A 358 5.07 17.91 -27.85
N PHE A 359 4.30 17.72 -26.78
CA PHE A 359 2.84 17.66 -26.79
C PHE A 359 2.28 19.02 -26.35
N SER A 360 2.40 20.03 -27.22
CA SER A 360 2.21 21.44 -26.84
C SER A 360 0.79 21.83 -26.41
N LEU A 361 -0.20 20.97 -26.66
CA LEU A 361 -1.59 21.17 -26.25
C LEU A 361 -1.97 20.40 -24.97
N LEU A 362 -1.08 19.53 -24.47
CA LEU A 362 -1.38 18.70 -23.31
C LEU A 362 -1.64 19.56 -22.08
N ARG A 363 -2.81 19.42 -21.48
CA ARG A 363 -3.24 20.08 -20.25
C ARG A 363 -3.20 19.13 -19.06
N GLU A 364 -3.43 17.84 -19.27
CA GLU A 364 -3.51 16.86 -18.19
C GLU A 364 -2.56 15.70 -18.44
N LEU A 365 -1.72 15.41 -17.44
CA LEU A 365 -0.78 14.29 -17.48
C LEU A 365 -0.84 13.50 -16.17
N TYR A 366 -1.43 12.31 -16.24
CA TYR A 366 -1.57 11.40 -15.11
C TYR A 366 -0.69 10.17 -15.30
N LEU A 367 0.35 10.03 -14.48
CA LEU A 367 1.34 8.95 -14.52
C LEU A 367 1.53 8.29 -13.14
N TYR A 368 0.54 8.44 -12.26
CA TYR A 368 0.60 7.94 -10.88
C TYR A 368 0.71 6.41 -10.81
N ASP A 369 1.13 5.87 -9.67
CA ASP A 369 1.19 4.43 -9.36
C ASP A 369 1.78 3.59 -10.51
N ASN A 370 3.03 3.90 -10.85
CA ASN A 370 3.84 3.18 -11.84
C ASN A 370 5.23 2.87 -11.26
N SER A 371 6.13 2.32 -12.08
CA SER A 371 7.54 2.08 -11.73
C SER A 371 8.49 3.10 -12.38
N LEU A 372 8.05 4.34 -12.58
CA LEU A 372 8.88 5.39 -13.18
C LEU A 372 10.02 5.78 -12.23
N SER A 373 11.19 6.07 -12.79
CA SER A 373 12.42 6.33 -12.04
C SER A 373 13.19 7.53 -12.61
N GLY A 374 14.42 7.76 -12.17
CA GLY A 374 15.22 8.92 -12.62
C GLY A 374 14.76 10.23 -11.99
N SER A 375 15.19 11.37 -12.54
CA SER A 375 14.83 12.70 -12.05
C SER A 375 14.04 13.48 -13.09
N PHE A 376 13.43 14.59 -12.68
CA PHE A 376 12.91 15.57 -13.64
C PHE A 376 14.01 16.00 -14.63
N PRO A 377 13.71 16.09 -15.94
CA PRO A 377 14.66 16.58 -16.94
C PRO A 377 15.13 18.01 -16.64
N LYS A 378 16.44 18.26 -16.69
CA LYS A 378 17.02 19.58 -16.39
C LYS A 378 16.68 20.66 -17.42
N ASP A 379 16.42 20.26 -18.67
CA ASP A 379 16.18 21.15 -19.80
C ASP A 379 14.73 21.07 -20.30
N ILE A 380 13.75 20.86 -19.40
CA ILE A 380 12.33 21.03 -19.78
C ILE A 380 12.10 22.50 -20.15
N GLY A 381 11.71 22.72 -21.41
CA GLY A 381 11.28 24.03 -21.87
C GLY A 381 10.01 24.49 -21.13
N SER A 382 9.71 25.78 -21.22
CA SER A 382 8.44 26.30 -20.71
C SER A 382 7.26 25.56 -21.35
N PHE A 383 6.36 25.04 -20.52
CA PHE A 383 5.20 24.24 -20.92
C PHE A 383 3.90 24.88 -20.41
N PRO A 384 3.40 25.93 -21.10
CA PRO A 384 2.33 26.78 -20.59
C PRO A 384 0.93 26.17 -20.67
N SER A 385 0.73 25.04 -21.35
CA SER A 385 -0.57 24.39 -21.47
C SER A 385 -0.90 23.50 -20.27
N LEU A 386 0.10 22.96 -19.57
CA LEU A 386 -0.11 21.96 -18.52
C LEU A 386 -0.82 22.58 -17.30
N VAL A 387 -1.97 22.00 -16.96
CA VAL A 387 -2.87 22.39 -15.86
C VAL A 387 -2.80 21.37 -14.72
N SER A 388 -2.74 20.08 -15.03
CA SER A 388 -2.72 18.99 -14.05
C SER A 388 -1.56 18.05 -14.29
N LEU A 389 -0.76 17.81 -13.25
CA LEU A 389 0.35 16.87 -13.26
C LEU A 389 0.28 15.95 -12.03
N SER A 390 0.09 14.66 -12.27
CA SER A 390 0.18 13.63 -11.24
C SER A 390 1.28 12.62 -11.56
N LEU A 391 2.24 12.51 -10.64
CA LEU A 391 3.38 11.59 -10.69
C LEU A 391 3.45 10.75 -9.41
N SER A 392 2.39 10.73 -8.61
CA SER A 392 2.38 10.09 -7.28
C SER A 392 2.65 8.58 -7.35
N GLY A 393 3.19 7.99 -6.29
CA GLY A 393 3.37 6.53 -6.21
C GLY A 393 4.36 5.97 -7.23
N ASN A 394 5.48 6.66 -7.43
CA ASN A 394 6.56 6.24 -8.34
C ASN A 394 7.91 6.19 -7.59
N GLN A 395 9.00 5.98 -8.32
CA GLN A 395 10.37 5.94 -7.81
C GLN A 395 11.18 7.15 -8.30
N ILE A 396 10.53 8.31 -8.46
CA ILE A 396 11.18 9.52 -8.97
C ILE A 396 12.13 10.08 -7.91
N THR A 397 13.36 10.35 -8.32
CA THR A 397 14.48 10.79 -7.48
C THR A 397 14.97 12.18 -7.89
N GLY A 398 16.01 12.67 -7.22
CA GLY A 398 16.64 13.95 -7.54
C GLY A 398 16.03 15.11 -6.75
N SER A 399 16.56 16.31 -6.99
CA SER A 399 16.08 17.52 -6.34
C SER A 399 14.70 17.94 -6.86
N PHE A 400 13.86 18.49 -5.97
CA PHE A 400 12.59 19.10 -6.35
C PHE A 400 12.78 20.06 -7.55
N PRO A 401 12.03 19.91 -8.66
CA PRO A 401 12.25 20.67 -9.88
C PRO A 401 11.85 22.14 -9.72
N ASP A 402 12.41 23.01 -10.58
CA ASP A 402 11.85 24.36 -10.72
C ASP A 402 10.57 24.28 -11.56
N LEU A 403 9.44 24.49 -10.90
CA LEU A 403 8.12 24.38 -11.52
C LEU A 403 7.66 25.68 -12.20
N SER A 404 8.49 26.73 -12.18
CA SER A 404 8.22 27.97 -12.95
C SER A 404 8.03 27.72 -14.45
N VAL A 405 8.51 26.57 -14.94
CA VAL A 405 8.32 26.09 -16.32
C VAL A 405 6.86 25.71 -16.62
N PHE A 406 6.00 25.49 -15.62
CA PHE A 406 4.57 25.14 -15.76
C PHE A 406 3.66 26.27 -15.22
N PRO A 407 3.58 27.44 -15.89
CA PRO A 407 2.93 28.62 -15.33
C PRO A 407 1.40 28.51 -15.18
N SER A 408 0.76 27.54 -15.83
CA SER A 408 -0.70 27.32 -15.81
C SER A 408 -1.14 26.23 -14.84
N LEU A 409 -0.23 25.67 -14.04
CA LEU A 409 -0.51 24.52 -13.20
C LEU A 409 -1.50 24.88 -12.08
N GLU A 410 -2.56 24.08 -11.98
CA GLU A 410 -3.63 24.15 -10.98
C GLU A 410 -3.53 22.96 -10.02
N PHE A 411 -3.14 21.77 -10.51
CA PHE A 411 -3.04 20.55 -9.72
C PHE A 411 -1.64 19.93 -9.83
N LEU A 412 -0.98 19.72 -8.70
CA LEU A 412 0.34 19.11 -8.62
C LEU A 412 0.38 18.03 -7.54
N ARG A 413 0.50 16.77 -7.99
CA ARG A 413 0.57 15.60 -7.10
C ARG A 413 1.86 14.82 -7.33
N LEU A 414 2.76 14.88 -6.34
CA LEU A 414 4.09 14.27 -6.36
C LEU A 414 4.31 13.29 -5.19
N GLN A 415 3.26 12.96 -4.44
CA GLN A 415 3.38 12.19 -3.22
C GLN A 415 3.89 10.76 -3.44
N ASN A 416 4.48 10.16 -2.41
CA ASN A 416 4.98 8.80 -2.43
C ASN A 416 6.02 8.59 -3.55
N ASN A 417 7.12 9.34 -3.45
CA ASN A 417 8.27 9.32 -4.35
C ASN A 417 9.58 9.45 -3.52
N GLN A 418 10.71 9.64 -4.18
CA GLN A 418 12.03 9.80 -3.56
C GLN A 418 12.67 11.17 -3.84
N LEU A 419 11.85 12.19 -4.08
CA LEU A 419 12.33 13.56 -4.33
C LEU A 419 13.03 14.10 -3.08
N ASN A 420 14.16 14.78 -3.28
CA ASN A 420 14.96 15.33 -2.20
C ASN A 420 15.29 16.81 -2.43
N GLY A 421 16.15 17.36 -1.57
CA GLY A 421 16.54 18.77 -1.66
C GLY A 421 15.47 19.68 -1.06
N THR A 422 15.43 20.93 -1.53
CA THR A 422 14.57 22.00 -0.99
C THR A 422 13.53 22.41 -2.02
N ILE A 423 12.31 22.73 -1.58
CA ILE A 423 11.32 23.40 -2.44
C ILE A 423 11.84 24.81 -2.75
N ASN A 424 11.89 25.20 -4.03
CA ASN A 424 12.34 26.52 -4.43
C ASN A 424 11.22 27.56 -4.23
N ARG A 425 11.58 28.80 -3.88
CA ARG A 425 10.66 29.93 -3.71
C ARG A 425 9.93 30.31 -5.00
N SER A 426 10.44 29.90 -6.17
CA SER A 426 9.78 30.08 -7.47
C SER A 426 8.39 29.43 -7.53
N ILE A 427 8.10 28.43 -6.69
CA ILE A 427 6.75 27.86 -6.55
C ILE A 427 5.71 28.94 -6.27
N GLY A 428 6.08 29.99 -5.53
CA GLY A 428 5.22 31.12 -5.21
C GLY A 428 4.82 31.97 -6.43
N GLN A 429 5.29 31.66 -7.65
CA GLN A 429 4.85 32.30 -8.90
C GLN A 429 3.64 31.60 -9.55
N LEU A 430 3.31 30.38 -9.13
CA LEU A 430 2.22 29.56 -9.67
C LEU A 430 0.86 29.99 -9.12
N HIS A 431 0.44 31.22 -9.44
CA HIS A 431 -0.75 31.87 -8.90
C HIS A 431 -2.09 31.13 -9.14
N LYS A 432 -2.12 30.16 -10.05
CA LYS A 432 -3.29 29.30 -10.31
C LYS A 432 -3.29 28.01 -9.50
N LEU A 433 -2.21 27.67 -8.78
CA LEU A 433 -2.09 26.41 -8.08
C LEU A 433 -3.16 26.30 -6.97
N GLU A 434 -4.01 25.29 -7.07
CA GLU A 434 -5.12 25.01 -6.16
C GLU A 434 -4.80 23.80 -5.25
N ASP A 435 -4.15 22.77 -5.80
CA ASP A 435 -3.78 21.54 -5.08
C ASP A 435 -2.26 21.33 -5.20
N PHE A 436 -1.59 21.29 -4.04
CA PHE A 436 -0.18 20.96 -3.96
C PHE A 436 0.06 19.84 -2.94
N ASN A 437 0.30 18.64 -3.44
CA ASN A 437 0.68 17.48 -2.65
C ASN A 437 2.09 16.99 -2.99
N CYS A 438 3.00 17.00 -2.01
CA CYS A 438 4.33 16.40 -2.13
C CYS A 438 4.70 15.50 -0.92
N ALA A 439 3.70 14.96 -0.25
CA ALA A 439 3.86 14.09 0.91
C ALA A 439 4.72 12.84 0.61
N PHE A 440 5.25 12.19 1.65
CA PHE A 440 6.03 10.96 1.53
C PHE A 440 7.17 11.07 0.50
N ASN A 441 8.07 12.02 0.74
CA ASN A 441 9.28 12.23 -0.03
C ASN A 441 10.47 12.45 0.93
N LEU A 442 11.64 12.77 0.39
CA LEU A 442 12.87 13.05 1.14
C LEU A 442 13.20 14.56 1.15
N LEU A 443 12.18 15.42 1.05
CA LEU A 443 12.35 16.87 1.00
C LEU A 443 12.82 17.38 2.37
N LYS A 444 13.66 18.42 2.34
CA LYS A 444 14.24 19.03 3.52
C LYS A 444 14.39 20.54 3.33
N GLY A 445 14.78 21.23 4.40
CA GLY A 445 15.01 22.67 4.38
C GLY A 445 13.88 23.44 5.03
N THR A 446 13.86 24.74 4.79
CA THR A 446 12.97 25.65 5.51
C THR A 446 11.95 26.27 4.56
N ILE A 447 10.68 26.06 4.88
CA ILE A 447 9.53 26.70 4.26
C ILE A 447 9.27 28.03 4.98
N SER A 448 9.06 29.06 4.18
CA SER A 448 8.82 30.44 4.61
C SER A 448 7.76 31.08 3.72
N GLU A 449 7.26 32.24 4.14
CA GLU A 449 6.22 33.03 3.46
C GLU A 449 6.48 33.26 1.97
N ALA A 450 7.75 33.44 1.59
CA ALA A 450 8.19 33.62 0.20
C ALA A 450 7.82 32.45 -0.74
N HIS A 451 7.57 31.24 -0.23
CA HIS A 451 7.11 30.12 -1.07
C HIS A 451 5.63 30.24 -1.42
N PHE A 452 4.89 31.05 -0.68
CA PHE A 452 3.43 31.13 -0.73
C PHE A 452 2.91 32.51 -1.16
N SER A 453 3.79 33.47 -1.42
CA SER A 453 3.45 34.89 -1.50
C SER A 453 2.41 35.27 -2.55
N ASN A 454 2.23 34.47 -3.61
CA ASN A 454 1.27 34.73 -4.69
C ASN A 454 0.29 33.57 -4.95
N LEU A 455 0.19 32.59 -4.05
CA LEU A 455 -0.63 31.38 -4.25
C LEU A 455 -2.09 31.58 -3.79
N SER A 456 -2.77 32.62 -4.27
CA SER A 456 -4.11 33.00 -3.78
C SER A 456 -5.21 31.97 -4.03
N SER A 457 -5.04 31.10 -5.03
CA SER A 457 -6.00 30.05 -5.38
C SER A 457 -5.81 28.74 -4.59
N LEU A 458 -4.78 28.63 -3.75
CA LEU A 458 -4.46 27.39 -3.05
C LEU A 458 -5.59 26.97 -2.10
N ARG A 459 -6.03 25.72 -2.22
CA ARG A 459 -7.09 25.07 -1.44
C ARG A 459 -6.57 23.86 -0.67
N ASN A 460 -5.72 23.03 -1.29
CA ASN A 460 -5.22 21.81 -0.67
C ASN A 460 -3.69 21.86 -0.58
N LEU A 461 -3.16 21.58 0.62
CA LEU A 461 -1.73 21.59 0.86
C LEU A 461 -1.31 20.42 1.74
N ASP A 462 -0.49 19.53 1.18
CA ASP A 462 0.03 18.36 1.89
C ASP A 462 1.53 18.19 1.70
N PHE A 463 2.28 18.41 2.78
CA PHE A 463 3.74 18.19 2.83
C PHE A 463 4.14 17.03 3.74
N SER A 464 3.18 16.23 4.20
CA SER A 464 3.37 15.22 5.23
C SER A 464 4.54 14.27 4.97
N TYR A 465 5.17 13.76 6.03
CA TYR A 465 6.28 12.80 5.96
C TYR A 465 7.46 13.29 5.12
N ASN A 466 7.87 14.55 5.34
CA ASN A 466 9.10 15.13 4.82
C ASN A 466 9.91 15.76 5.97
N ALA A 467 11.22 15.93 5.79
CA ALA A 467 12.11 16.57 6.77
C ALA A 467 12.10 18.11 6.68
N LEU A 468 10.96 18.69 6.35
CA LEU A 468 10.78 20.15 6.23
C LEU A 468 10.72 20.80 7.61
N THR A 469 11.00 22.10 7.64
CA THR A 469 10.86 22.97 8.82
C THR A 469 10.12 24.22 8.39
N PHE A 470 9.32 24.82 9.27
CA PHE A 470 8.53 25.98 8.92
C PHE A 470 8.95 27.19 9.76
N ASN A 471 9.24 28.29 9.08
CA ASN A 471 9.66 29.54 9.70
C ASN A 471 8.83 30.69 9.11
N PHE A 472 7.64 30.88 9.68
CA PHE A 472 6.74 31.98 9.36
C PHE A 472 6.79 33.03 10.46
N SER A 473 6.65 34.30 10.10
CA SER A 473 6.45 35.36 11.06
C SER A 473 5.13 35.16 11.81
N SER A 474 5.08 35.59 13.06
CA SER A 474 3.93 35.38 13.92
C SER A 474 2.68 36.17 13.54
N ASP A 475 2.85 37.21 12.73
CA ASP A 475 1.84 38.12 12.19
C ASP A 475 1.54 37.86 10.71
N TRP A 476 2.13 36.80 10.13
CA TRP A 476 1.88 36.45 8.74
C TRP A 476 0.44 35.97 8.52
N VAL A 477 -0.16 36.51 7.46
CA VAL A 477 -1.49 36.11 6.96
C VAL A 477 -1.27 35.50 5.58
N PRO A 478 -1.51 34.18 5.40
CA PRO A 478 -1.43 33.54 4.09
C PRO A 478 -2.43 34.19 3.11
N PRO A 479 -2.08 34.32 1.80
CA PRO A 479 -2.95 34.94 0.80
C PRO A 479 -4.10 34.03 0.31
N PHE A 480 -4.34 32.90 1.01
CA PHE A 480 -5.28 31.85 0.61
C PHE A 480 -6.10 31.34 1.81
N GLN A 481 -7.16 30.60 1.50
CA GLN A 481 -7.96 29.82 2.43
C GLN A 481 -7.90 28.36 1.98
N LEU A 482 -7.36 27.50 2.85
CA LEU A 482 -7.23 26.07 2.61
C LEU A 482 -8.51 25.35 3.04
N ASP A 483 -8.85 24.30 2.30
CA ASP A 483 -9.89 23.32 2.61
C ASP A 483 -9.29 22.14 3.39
N ALA A 484 -8.05 21.74 3.07
CA ALA A 484 -7.32 20.66 3.75
C ALA A 484 -5.86 21.06 4.04
N ILE A 485 -5.42 20.81 5.29
CA ILE A 485 -4.09 21.20 5.80
C ILE A 485 -3.37 19.98 6.39
N ASN A 486 -2.41 19.43 5.65
CA ASN A 486 -1.73 18.19 6.02
C ASN A 486 -0.21 18.35 6.15
N PHE A 487 0.27 18.30 7.39
CA PHE A 487 1.68 18.48 7.72
C PHE A 487 2.20 17.44 8.71
N ALA A 488 1.67 16.21 8.66
CA ALA A 488 2.14 15.14 9.53
C ALA A 488 3.66 14.97 9.43
N SER A 489 4.38 14.83 10.54
CA SER A 489 5.83 14.56 10.54
C SER A 489 6.71 15.64 9.86
N CYS A 490 6.37 16.93 9.91
CA CYS A 490 7.11 18.03 9.25
C CYS A 490 7.81 19.04 10.19
N LYS A 491 8.22 18.62 11.40
CA LYS A 491 8.94 19.41 12.41
C LYS A 491 8.34 20.81 12.68
N LEU A 492 7.03 20.89 12.88
CA LEU A 492 6.34 22.15 13.22
C LEU A 492 6.57 22.61 14.68
N GLY A 493 6.87 21.69 15.59
CA GLY A 493 6.98 21.96 17.02
C GLY A 493 8.13 22.92 17.41
N PRO A 494 8.11 23.44 18.64
CA PRO A 494 7.24 23.01 19.75
C PRO A 494 5.91 23.77 19.89
N HIS A 495 5.63 24.79 19.08
CA HIS A 495 4.44 25.63 19.24
C HIS A 495 3.43 25.39 18.10
N PHE A 496 2.14 25.59 18.37
CA PHE A 496 1.12 25.60 17.32
C PHE A 496 1.39 26.72 16.29
N PRO A 497 1.30 26.44 14.98
CA PRO A 497 1.48 27.47 13.95
C PRO A 497 0.42 28.57 14.08
N LYS A 498 0.86 29.82 14.23
CA LYS A 498 -0.06 30.95 14.50
C LYS A 498 -0.90 31.36 13.29
N TRP A 499 -0.39 31.14 12.07
CA TRP A 499 -1.09 31.48 10.83
C TRP A 499 -2.38 30.65 10.64
N LEU A 500 -2.53 29.50 11.33
CA LEU A 500 -3.78 28.73 11.33
C LEU A 500 -4.97 29.57 11.78
N ARG A 501 -4.75 30.58 12.64
CA ARG A 501 -5.79 31.51 13.13
C ARG A 501 -6.53 32.26 12.03
N THR A 502 -5.95 32.36 10.85
CA THR A 502 -6.55 33.09 9.73
C THR A 502 -7.16 32.17 8.69
N GLN A 503 -7.18 30.85 8.93
CA GLN A 503 -7.84 29.85 8.10
C GLN A 503 -9.20 29.51 8.74
N ASN A 504 -10.29 29.70 8.00
CA ASN A 504 -11.65 29.58 8.56
C ASN A 504 -12.53 28.52 7.88
N GLU A 505 -12.10 27.98 6.73
CA GLU A 505 -12.94 27.17 5.83
C GLU A 505 -12.48 25.70 5.73
N PHE A 506 -11.41 25.29 6.44
CA PHE A 506 -10.87 23.94 6.30
C PHE A 506 -11.75 22.88 6.96
N TYR A 507 -11.93 21.75 6.27
CA TYR A 507 -12.57 20.54 6.78
C TYR A 507 -11.57 19.50 7.28
N GLU A 508 -10.28 19.60 6.94
CA GLU A 508 -9.23 18.65 7.36
C GLU A 508 -7.99 19.35 7.92
N LEU A 509 -7.50 18.84 9.05
CA LEU A 509 -6.27 19.30 9.71
C LEU A 509 -5.48 18.13 10.31
N ASP A 510 -4.35 17.78 9.69
CA ASP A 510 -3.37 16.84 10.23
C ASP A 510 -2.05 17.53 10.60
N LEU A 511 -1.78 17.65 11.90
CA LEU A 511 -0.49 18.10 12.46
C LEU A 511 0.16 17.02 13.33
N SER A 512 -0.12 15.74 13.06
CA SER A 512 0.42 14.62 13.82
C SER A 512 1.95 14.49 13.73
N SER A 513 2.58 13.88 14.73
CA SER A 513 4.02 13.58 14.72
C SER A 513 4.94 14.80 14.54
N ASN A 514 4.56 15.98 15.05
CA ASN A 514 5.29 17.23 14.82
C ASN A 514 6.10 17.73 16.03
N GLY A 515 6.02 17.07 17.17
CA GLY A 515 6.64 17.51 18.41
C GLY A 515 6.03 18.80 18.98
N ILE A 516 4.78 19.11 18.64
CA ILE A 516 4.03 20.22 19.24
C ILE A 516 3.85 19.94 20.73
N ALA A 517 4.13 20.93 21.56
CA ALA A 517 4.12 20.80 23.02
C ALA A 517 3.33 21.94 23.67
N GLY A 518 3.01 21.76 24.95
CA GLY A 518 2.27 22.76 25.72
C GLY A 518 0.76 22.58 25.68
N ASN A 519 0.02 23.59 26.13
CA ASN A 519 -1.44 23.54 26.15
C ASN A 519 -2.02 23.98 24.81
N PHE A 520 -3.23 23.52 24.49
CA PHE A 520 -4.03 24.12 23.42
C PHE A 520 -4.16 25.63 23.61
N PRO A 521 -3.82 26.43 22.59
CA PRO A 521 -4.11 27.86 22.62
C PRO A 521 -5.62 28.12 22.67
N SER A 522 -6.03 29.22 23.30
CA SER A 522 -7.46 29.53 23.51
C SER A 522 -8.29 29.65 22.23
N TRP A 523 -7.66 30.01 21.12
CA TRP A 523 -8.29 30.18 19.80
C TRP A 523 -8.41 28.88 19.00
N PHE A 524 -7.71 27.81 19.38
CA PHE A 524 -7.56 26.63 18.52
C PHE A 524 -8.91 25.95 18.22
N TRP A 525 -9.77 25.88 19.23
CA TRP A 525 -11.07 25.22 19.10
C TRP A 525 -12.13 26.10 18.42
N ASP A 526 -11.79 27.34 18.07
CA ASP A 526 -12.69 28.29 17.41
C ASP A 526 -12.24 28.55 15.95
N LEU A 527 -11.36 27.70 15.37
CA LEU A 527 -10.74 27.89 14.05
C LEU A 527 -11.72 27.74 12.87
N SER A 528 -12.26 26.53 12.67
CA SER A 528 -13.18 26.21 11.58
C SER A 528 -14.36 25.42 12.13
N PRO A 529 -15.60 25.93 12.01
CA PRO A 529 -16.79 25.16 12.37
C PRO A 529 -17.02 23.98 11.40
N GLY A 530 -16.52 24.07 10.16
CA GLY A 530 -16.62 23.02 9.14
C GLY A 530 -15.62 21.87 9.30
N LEU A 531 -14.82 21.84 10.39
CA LEU A 531 -13.83 20.79 10.61
C LEU A 531 -14.47 19.40 10.73
N GLU A 532 -14.08 18.49 9.85
CA GLU A 532 -14.52 17.10 9.80
C GLU A 532 -13.41 16.16 10.24
N HIS A 533 -12.15 16.43 9.89
CA HIS A 533 -11.00 15.58 10.21
C HIS A 533 -9.95 16.33 11.02
N LEU A 534 -9.70 15.86 12.26
CA LEU A 534 -8.67 16.42 13.13
C LEU A 534 -7.70 15.32 13.58
N ASN A 535 -6.44 15.43 13.16
CA ASN A 535 -5.35 14.58 13.64
C ASN A 535 -4.25 15.41 14.31
N LEU A 536 -4.10 15.27 15.62
CA LEU A 536 -3.01 15.85 16.41
C LEU A 536 -2.19 14.78 17.14
N SER A 537 -2.29 13.53 16.69
CA SER A 537 -1.65 12.41 17.36
C SER A 537 -0.12 12.52 17.40
N HIS A 538 0.52 11.76 18.29
CA HIS A 538 1.99 11.68 18.40
C HIS A 538 2.67 13.04 18.61
N ASN A 539 2.14 13.81 19.56
CA ASN A 539 2.70 15.09 19.97
C ASN A 539 2.93 15.10 21.50
N GLN A 540 3.26 16.25 22.05
CA GLN A 540 3.51 16.47 23.48
C GLN A 540 2.48 17.46 24.07
N ILE A 541 1.27 17.49 23.52
CA ILE A 541 0.20 18.40 23.92
C ILE A 541 -0.34 17.98 25.28
N LYS A 542 -0.52 18.93 26.19
CA LYS A 542 -0.99 18.71 27.56
C LYS A 542 -2.18 19.61 27.90
N GLY A 543 -2.75 19.42 29.09
CA GLY A 543 -3.87 20.23 29.59
C GLY A 543 -5.20 19.48 29.55
N LEU A 544 -6.30 20.24 29.66
CA LEU A 544 -7.68 19.73 29.64
C LEU A 544 -8.30 19.99 28.26
N LEU A 545 -9.19 19.10 27.82
CA LEU A 545 -10.04 19.36 26.67
C LEU A 545 -11.25 20.22 27.08
N PRO A 546 -11.65 21.23 26.28
CA PRO A 546 -12.90 21.96 26.50
C PRO A 546 -14.11 21.11 26.06
N ASP A 547 -15.32 21.61 26.31
CA ASP A 547 -16.52 21.02 25.71
C ASP A 547 -16.47 21.12 24.18
N LEU A 548 -16.49 19.97 23.51
CA LEU A 548 -16.36 19.86 22.06
C LEU A 548 -17.72 19.73 21.36
N SER A 549 -18.82 19.61 22.10
CA SER A 549 -20.15 19.32 21.55
C SER A 549 -20.64 20.31 20.48
N LEU A 550 -20.22 21.57 20.57
CA LEU A 550 -20.59 22.66 19.65
C LEU A 550 -19.42 23.17 18.80
N ARG A 551 -18.24 22.53 18.88
CA ARG A 551 -17.02 22.98 18.20
C ARG A 551 -16.81 22.39 16.81
N PHE A 552 -17.59 21.37 16.46
CA PHE A 552 -17.60 20.75 15.14
C PHE A 552 -19.02 20.80 14.58
N GLN A 553 -19.21 21.49 13.46
CA GLN A 553 -20.46 21.60 12.71
C GLN A 553 -20.39 20.86 11.36
N GLY A 554 -19.21 20.38 10.97
CA GLY A 554 -18.99 19.54 9.79
C GLY A 554 -19.70 18.18 9.87
N LEU A 555 -19.75 17.48 8.73
CA LEU A 555 -20.36 16.16 8.63
C LEU A 555 -19.44 15.10 9.24
N LEU A 556 -19.96 14.36 10.22
CA LEU A 556 -19.34 13.14 10.77
C LEU A 556 -17.89 13.27 11.31
N PRO A 557 -17.63 14.13 12.32
CA PRO A 557 -16.27 14.40 12.79
C PRO A 557 -15.45 13.15 13.15
N TRP A 558 -14.21 13.10 12.65
CA TRP A 558 -13.16 12.15 12.95
C TRP A 558 -12.07 12.85 13.77
N ILE A 559 -11.87 12.42 15.02
CA ILE A 559 -10.99 13.09 15.98
C ILE A 559 -9.94 12.10 16.50
N ASP A 560 -8.67 12.38 16.19
CA ASP A 560 -7.50 11.68 16.74
C ASP A 560 -6.58 12.61 17.51
N LEU A 561 -6.55 12.41 18.83
CA LEU A 561 -5.67 13.11 19.77
C LEU A 561 -4.74 12.12 20.51
N SER A 562 -4.56 10.92 19.96
CA SER A 562 -3.79 9.85 20.62
C SER A 562 -2.32 10.20 20.81
N ASN A 563 -1.62 9.48 21.69
CA ASN A 563 -0.18 9.67 21.92
C ASN A 563 0.17 11.12 22.28
N ASN A 564 -0.42 11.63 23.35
CA ASN A 564 -0.21 12.97 23.88
C ASN A 564 -0.16 12.92 25.42
N LEU A 565 -0.18 14.09 26.08
CA LEU A 565 -0.13 14.23 27.53
C LEU A 565 -1.41 14.88 28.10
N LEU A 566 -2.56 14.70 27.43
CA LEU A 566 -3.84 15.28 27.84
C LEU A 566 -4.35 14.63 29.13
N THR A 567 -5.01 15.42 29.97
CA THR A 567 -5.41 15.05 31.34
C THR A 567 -6.86 15.42 31.62
N GLY A 568 -7.39 14.98 32.77
CA GLY A 568 -8.75 15.31 33.22
C GLY A 568 -9.83 14.38 32.65
N PRO A 569 -11.11 14.68 32.90
CA PRO A 569 -12.21 13.92 32.31
C PRO A 569 -12.31 14.17 30.80
N ILE A 570 -12.79 13.15 30.06
CA ILE A 570 -13.18 13.34 28.66
C ILE A 570 -14.47 14.18 28.65
N PRO A 571 -14.49 15.34 27.97
CA PRO A 571 -15.66 16.22 27.92
C PRO A 571 -16.74 15.68 26.99
N LEU A 572 -17.86 16.42 26.86
CA LEU A 572 -18.85 16.14 25.83
C LEU A 572 -18.24 16.34 24.44
N VAL A 573 -18.65 15.47 23.51
CA VAL A 573 -18.24 15.46 22.10
C VAL A 573 -19.46 15.64 21.20
N PRO A 574 -19.28 16.03 19.93
CA PRO A 574 -20.39 16.20 18.99
C PRO A 574 -21.27 14.95 18.87
N SER A 575 -22.59 15.13 18.70
CA SER A 575 -23.54 14.02 18.57
C SER A 575 -23.37 13.22 17.28
N ASN A 576 -22.80 13.84 16.25
CA ASN A 576 -22.53 13.25 14.94
C ASN A 576 -21.10 12.69 14.80
N VAL A 577 -20.31 12.62 15.87
CA VAL A 577 -18.93 12.11 15.81
C VAL A 577 -18.90 10.69 15.23
N SER A 578 -18.06 10.47 14.23
CA SER A 578 -17.87 9.16 13.59
C SER A 578 -16.74 8.37 14.26
N SER A 579 -15.70 9.06 14.71
CA SER A 579 -14.50 8.41 15.24
C SER A 579 -13.89 9.21 16.36
N LEU A 580 -13.59 8.54 17.48
CA LEU A 580 -13.00 9.15 18.66
C LEU A 580 -11.81 8.32 19.14
N ILE A 581 -10.61 8.83 18.85
CA ILE A 581 -9.33 8.17 19.12
C ILE A 581 -8.54 9.05 20.10
N LEU A 582 -8.55 8.66 21.38
CA LEU A 582 -7.94 9.40 22.49
C LEU A 582 -6.90 8.56 23.24
N SER A 583 -6.42 7.49 22.62
CA SER A 583 -5.54 6.51 23.27
C SER A 583 -4.18 7.07 23.65
N LYS A 584 -3.48 6.40 24.57
CA LYS A 584 -2.12 6.76 25.03
C LYS A 584 -2.06 8.23 25.51
N ASN A 585 -2.96 8.58 26.44
CA ASN A 585 -3.05 9.88 27.12
C ASN A 585 -3.13 9.67 28.65
N LYS A 586 -3.53 10.70 29.41
CA LYS A 586 -3.71 10.65 30.87
C LYS A 586 -5.14 11.03 31.29
N PHE A 587 -6.15 10.72 30.47
CA PHE A 587 -7.55 10.98 30.80
C PHE A 587 -8.01 10.17 32.01
N ARG A 588 -8.87 10.75 32.84
CA ARG A 588 -9.43 10.19 34.09
C ARG A 588 -10.96 10.25 34.06
N GLY A 589 -11.62 9.74 35.10
CA GLY A 589 -13.07 9.79 35.23
C GLY A 589 -13.76 8.56 34.64
N THR A 590 -15.05 8.70 34.32
CA THR A 590 -15.91 7.60 33.86
C THR A 590 -16.34 7.75 32.40
N LEU A 591 -16.81 6.67 31.78
CA LEU A 591 -17.31 6.66 30.40
C LEU A 591 -18.74 7.24 30.25
N SER A 592 -19.29 7.90 31.27
CA SER A 592 -20.67 8.43 31.26
C SER A 592 -20.93 9.48 30.17
N PHE A 593 -19.90 10.16 29.67
CA PHE A 593 -20.02 11.13 28.57
C PHE A 593 -20.60 10.50 27.30
N LEU A 594 -20.36 9.20 27.07
CA LEU A 594 -20.92 8.48 25.93
C LEU A 594 -22.45 8.45 25.95
N CYS A 595 -23.07 8.42 27.14
CA CYS A 595 -24.52 8.41 27.27
C CYS A 595 -25.18 9.76 27.03
N ALA A 596 -24.39 10.84 26.99
CA ALA A 596 -24.88 12.17 26.64
C ALA A 596 -24.87 12.42 25.12
N ILE A 597 -24.23 11.55 24.33
CA ILE A 597 -24.21 11.62 22.88
C ILE A 597 -25.55 11.06 22.37
N THR A 598 -26.26 11.81 21.54
CA THR A 598 -27.61 11.44 21.05
C THR A 598 -27.63 10.83 19.63
N GLY A 599 -26.50 10.80 18.91
CA GLY A 599 -26.42 10.24 17.56
C GLY A 599 -25.83 8.83 17.49
N GLU A 600 -26.09 8.13 16.37
CA GLU A 600 -25.71 6.71 16.16
C GLU A 600 -24.46 6.54 15.25
N TRP A 601 -23.76 7.63 14.96
CA TRP A 601 -22.73 7.69 13.91
C TRP A 601 -21.37 7.12 14.30
N LEU A 602 -21.11 6.96 15.61
CA LEU A 602 -19.83 6.51 16.13
C LEU A 602 -19.52 5.09 15.64
N SER A 603 -18.42 4.98 14.90
CA SER A 603 -17.92 3.76 14.26
C SER A 603 -16.63 3.26 14.90
N TYR A 604 -15.76 4.17 15.35
CA TYR A 604 -14.49 3.83 16.03
C TYR A 604 -14.37 4.53 17.37
N LEU A 605 -14.11 3.74 18.41
CA LEU A 605 -13.84 4.22 19.76
C LEU A 605 -12.55 3.58 20.29
N ASP A 606 -11.48 4.37 20.39
CA ASP A 606 -10.24 3.96 21.03
C ASP A 606 -9.87 4.92 22.17
N LEU A 607 -10.09 4.46 23.40
CA LEU A 607 -9.72 5.16 24.62
C LEU A 607 -8.62 4.40 25.39
N SER A 608 -7.89 3.52 24.71
CA SER A 608 -6.89 2.66 25.34
C SER A 608 -5.74 3.45 25.98
N ASN A 609 -5.04 2.85 26.93
CA ASN A 609 -3.86 3.44 27.59
C ASN A 609 -4.16 4.82 28.19
N ASN A 610 -5.14 4.86 29.10
CA ASN A 610 -5.53 6.03 29.86
C ASN A 610 -5.69 5.66 31.35
N GLN A 611 -6.30 6.54 32.14
CA GLN A 611 -6.56 6.34 33.57
C GLN A 611 -8.08 6.34 33.85
N LEU A 612 -8.90 5.91 32.89
CA LEU A 612 -10.36 5.84 33.01
C LEU A 612 -10.78 4.78 34.02
N SER A 613 -11.94 4.95 34.64
CA SER A 613 -12.45 4.11 35.73
C SER A 613 -13.98 4.04 35.70
N GLY A 614 -14.59 3.21 36.54
CA GLY A 614 -16.03 2.99 36.53
C GLY A 614 -16.44 1.79 35.68
N GLU A 615 -17.75 1.56 35.60
CA GLU A 615 -18.34 0.47 34.82
C GLU A 615 -18.53 0.85 33.34
N LEU A 616 -18.62 -0.16 32.48
CA LEU A 616 -19.00 0.03 31.07
C LEU A 616 -20.45 0.53 31.00
N PRO A 617 -20.71 1.67 30.35
CA PRO A 617 -22.03 2.29 30.40
C PRO A 617 -23.03 1.52 29.54
N TYR A 618 -24.24 1.34 30.06
CA TYR A 618 -25.29 0.59 29.36
C TYR A 618 -25.63 1.18 27.99
N CYS A 619 -25.56 2.52 27.84
CA CYS A 619 -25.96 3.27 26.64
C CYS A 619 -25.12 3.00 25.38
N LEU A 620 -24.00 2.28 25.47
CA LEU A 620 -23.18 1.92 24.31
C LEU A 620 -23.98 1.27 23.17
N PHE A 621 -25.11 0.61 23.47
CA PHE A 621 -25.99 -0.02 22.48
C PHE A 621 -26.54 0.94 21.42
N GLN A 622 -26.54 2.25 21.65
CA GLN A 622 -27.09 3.24 20.73
C GLN A 622 -26.22 3.41 19.47
N PHE A 623 -24.91 3.12 19.55
CA PHE A 623 -23.99 3.34 18.44
C PHE A 623 -23.95 2.14 17.49
N LYS A 624 -25.02 1.95 16.70
CA LYS A 624 -25.21 0.77 15.85
C LYS A 624 -24.11 0.53 14.82
N ARG A 625 -23.33 1.56 14.50
CA ARG A 625 -22.22 1.52 13.53
C ARG A 625 -20.86 1.16 14.16
N LEU A 626 -20.78 0.98 15.48
CA LEU A 626 -19.52 0.66 16.16
C LEU A 626 -18.91 -0.62 15.59
N SER A 627 -17.71 -0.48 15.02
CA SER A 627 -16.94 -1.58 14.49
C SER A 627 -15.71 -1.89 15.35
N ILE A 628 -15.09 -0.85 15.92
CA ILE A 628 -13.92 -0.99 16.79
C ILE A 628 -14.20 -0.38 18.16
N ILE A 629 -14.03 -1.19 19.21
CA ILE A 629 -14.09 -0.77 20.60
C ILE A 629 -12.79 -1.19 21.29
N SER A 630 -11.96 -0.22 21.62
CA SER A 630 -10.70 -0.41 22.34
C SER A 630 -10.68 0.43 23.62
N LEU A 631 -10.72 -0.25 24.75
CA LEU A 631 -10.69 0.33 26.10
C LEU A 631 -9.54 -0.25 26.93
N ALA A 632 -8.56 -0.86 26.26
CA ALA A 632 -7.44 -1.54 26.88
C ALA A 632 -6.62 -0.64 27.82
N TYR A 633 -5.96 -1.22 28.82
CA TYR A 633 -5.08 -0.50 29.74
C TYR A 633 -5.74 0.71 30.40
N ASN A 634 -6.84 0.46 31.11
CA ASN A 634 -7.55 1.42 31.95
C ASN A 634 -7.85 0.78 33.32
N ASN A 635 -8.60 1.46 34.17
CA ASN A 635 -9.03 0.99 35.49
C ASN A 635 -10.55 0.68 35.52
N LEU A 636 -11.12 0.21 34.40
CA LEU A 636 -12.55 -0.11 34.31
C LEU A 636 -12.87 -1.37 35.12
N TYR A 637 -14.04 -1.44 35.74
CA TYR A 637 -14.47 -2.58 36.56
C TYR A 637 -15.94 -2.95 36.30
N GLY A 638 -16.44 -4.00 36.96
CA GLY A 638 -17.80 -4.50 36.77
C GLY A 638 -17.90 -5.52 35.63
N GLU A 639 -19.13 -5.86 35.23
CA GLU A 639 -19.39 -6.85 34.17
C GLU A 639 -19.50 -6.20 32.79
N ILE A 640 -19.36 -6.99 31.71
CA ILE A 640 -19.65 -6.52 30.35
C ILE A 640 -21.19 -6.49 30.18
N PRO A 641 -21.82 -5.32 29.99
CA PRO A 641 -23.27 -5.21 29.91
C PRO A 641 -23.82 -5.86 28.64
N ILE A 642 -24.95 -6.56 28.76
CA ILE A 642 -25.63 -7.24 27.64
C ILE A 642 -26.02 -6.29 26.49
N SER A 643 -26.13 -5.00 26.78
CA SER A 643 -26.47 -3.97 25.80
C SER A 643 -25.42 -3.87 24.67
N ILE A 644 -24.15 -4.20 24.94
CA ILE A 644 -23.09 -4.30 23.92
C ILE A 644 -23.41 -5.38 22.88
N GLY A 645 -24.17 -6.41 23.24
CA GLY A 645 -24.67 -7.42 22.29
C GLY A 645 -25.55 -6.83 21.19
N SER A 646 -26.08 -5.61 21.33
CA SER A 646 -26.86 -4.97 20.27
C SER A 646 -26.02 -4.31 19.18
N LEU A 647 -24.69 -4.44 19.23
CA LEU A 647 -23.73 -3.82 18.31
C LEU A 647 -23.22 -4.82 17.27
N SER A 648 -24.08 -5.23 16.34
CA SER A 648 -23.80 -6.30 15.37
C SER A 648 -22.63 -6.03 14.40
N GLU A 649 -22.18 -4.79 14.30
CA GLU A 649 -21.08 -4.35 13.42
C GLU A 649 -19.69 -4.49 14.03
N VAL A 650 -19.59 -4.84 15.32
CA VAL A 650 -18.30 -4.93 16.04
C VAL A 650 -17.44 -6.04 15.46
N GLN A 651 -16.24 -5.65 15.03
CA GLN A 651 -15.19 -6.53 14.52
C GLN A 651 -14.03 -6.67 15.51
N VAL A 652 -13.72 -5.61 16.26
CA VAL A 652 -12.65 -5.60 17.26
C VAL A 652 -13.21 -5.17 18.60
N LEU A 653 -13.09 -6.06 19.59
CA LEU A 653 -13.38 -5.77 21.00
C LEU A 653 -12.13 -6.03 21.84
N ASN A 654 -11.48 -4.95 22.27
CA ASN A 654 -10.26 -5.00 23.07
C ASN A 654 -10.46 -4.34 24.44
N LEU A 655 -10.53 -5.17 25.49
CA LEU A 655 -10.76 -4.77 26.88
C LEU A 655 -9.59 -5.19 27.79
N ARG A 656 -8.42 -5.52 27.24
CA ARG A 656 -7.30 -6.05 28.03
C ARG A 656 -6.83 -5.11 29.13
N ASN A 657 -6.19 -5.66 30.16
CA ASN A 657 -5.57 -4.89 31.24
C ASN A 657 -6.56 -3.89 31.87
N ASN A 658 -7.67 -4.41 32.38
CA ASN A 658 -8.66 -3.69 33.18
C ASN A 658 -8.98 -4.53 34.43
N ASN A 659 -9.98 -4.10 35.20
CA ASN A 659 -10.46 -4.75 36.41
C ASN A 659 -11.88 -5.33 36.22
N LEU A 660 -12.24 -5.71 34.99
CA LEU A 660 -13.56 -6.27 34.65
C LEU A 660 -13.74 -7.67 35.26
N SER A 661 -14.95 -7.98 35.69
CA SER A 661 -15.28 -9.20 36.44
C SER A 661 -16.55 -9.86 35.88
N GLY A 662 -17.00 -10.94 36.53
CA GLY A 662 -18.15 -11.74 36.07
C GLY A 662 -17.74 -12.87 35.13
N GLU A 663 -18.70 -13.43 34.41
CA GLU A 663 -18.44 -14.46 33.40
C GLU A 663 -18.18 -13.85 32.02
N VAL A 664 -17.48 -14.58 31.15
CA VAL A 664 -17.41 -14.22 29.72
C VAL A 664 -18.83 -14.38 29.15
N PRO A 665 -19.48 -13.31 28.64
CA PRO A 665 -20.89 -13.42 28.31
C PRO A 665 -21.14 -14.30 27.08
N ALA A 666 -22.09 -15.23 27.18
CA ALA A 666 -22.47 -16.12 26.09
C ALA A 666 -22.99 -15.37 24.84
N TRP A 667 -23.59 -14.19 25.02
CA TRP A 667 -24.10 -13.39 23.92
C TRP A 667 -23.01 -12.82 23.01
N LEU A 668 -21.74 -12.78 23.44
CA LEU A 668 -20.63 -12.38 22.56
C LEU A 668 -20.60 -13.25 21.30
N GLY A 669 -20.85 -14.55 21.44
CA GLY A 669 -20.83 -15.48 20.32
C GLY A 669 -22.07 -15.43 19.44
N THR A 670 -23.24 -15.19 20.03
CA THR A 670 -24.52 -15.23 19.29
C THR A 670 -24.98 -13.88 18.73
N HIS A 671 -24.51 -12.77 19.30
CA HIS A 671 -24.98 -11.43 18.94
C HIS A 671 -23.94 -10.57 18.21
N LEU A 672 -22.65 -10.96 18.20
CA LEU A 672 -21.58 -10.25 17.48
C LEU A 672 -20.99 -11.10 16.34
N PRO A 673 -21.75 -11.39 15.27
CA PRO A 673 -21.33 -12.33 14.22
C PRO A 673 -20.15 -11.85 13.38
N LYS A 674 -19.82 -10.55 13.42
CA LYS A 674 -18.72 -9.94 12.66
C LYS A 674 -17.39 -9.89 13.44
N LEU A 675 -17.35 -10.39 14.67
CA LEU A 675 -16.16 -10.31 15.52
C LEU A 675 -14.98 -11.09 14.93
N VAL A 676 -13.86 -10.38 14.73
CA VAL A 676 -12.58 -10.90 14.20
C VAL A 676 -11.53 -10.97 15.32
N VAL A 677 -11.54 -9.98 16.23
CA VAL A 677 -10.58 -9.86 17.32
C VAL A 677 -11.32 -9.67 18.65
N LEU A 678 -11.12 -10.61 19.58
CA LEU A 678 -11.61 -10.54 20.94
C LEU A 678 -10.45 -10.67 21.93
N ILE A 679 -10.17 -9.60 22.68
CA ILE A 679 -9.09 -9.56 23.67
C ILE A 679 -9.66 -9.13 25.02
N LEU A 680 -9.73 -10.09 25.95
CA LEU A 680 -10.17 -9.91 27.34
C LEU A 680 -9.03 -10.15 28.35
N ARG A 681 -7.80 -10.26 27.87
CA ARG A 681 -6.59 -10.57 28.65
C ARG A 681 -6.42 -9.69 29.89
N SER A 682 -5.89 -10.26 30.99
CA SER A 682 -5.53 -9.51 32.20
C SER A 682 -6.73 -8.75 32.79
N ASN A 683 -7.76 -9.49 33.19
CA ASN A 683 -8.96 -9.03 33.89
C ASN A 683 -9.31 -10.03 35.03
N GLU A 684 -10.51 -9.92 35.60
CA GLU A 684 -11.01 -10.80 36.67
C GLU A 684 -12.16 -11.73 36.21
N PHE A 685 -12.26 -12.04 34.91
CA PHE A 685 -13.31 -12.94 34.40
C PHE A 685 -13.19 -14.33 35.00
N ASN A 686 -14.31 -14.94 35.34
CA ASN A 686 -14.40 -16.22 36.03
C ASN A 686 -15.43 -17.16 35.36
N ARG A 687 -15.74 -18.29 36.01
CA ARG A 687 -16.59 -19.38 35.46
C ARG A 687 -16.03 -19.96 34.16
N SER A 688 -16.84 -20.76 33.46
CA SER A 688 -16.45 -21.47 32.25
C SER A 688 -16.57 -20.60 31.01
N ILE A 689 -15.71 -20.87 30.02
CA ILE A 689 -15.85 -20.33 28.66
C ILE A 689 -17.18 -20.83 28.07
N PRO A 690 -18.12 -19.96 27.68
CA PRO A 690 -19.44 -20.37 27.19
C PRO A 690 -19.33 -21.02 25.81
N GLN A 691 -20.13 -22.07 25.59
CA GLN A 691 -20.14 -22.81 24.33
C GLN A 691 -20.56 -21.95 23.13
N GLN A 692 -21.37 -20.92 23.38
CA GLN A 692 -21.88 -19.98 22.40
C GLN A 692 -20.77 -19.18 21.70
N LEU A 693 -19.60 -18.99 22.32
CA LEU A 693 -18.47 -18.35 21.64
C LEU A 693 -18.07 -19.08 20.36
N CYS A 694 -18.34 -20.37 20.26
CA CYS A 694 -18.08 -21.17 19.05
C CYS A 694 -18.89 -20.74 17.82
N ASP A 695 -19.88 -19.84 17.96
CA ASP A 695 -20.66 -19.31 16.84
C ASP A 695 -19.96 -18.12 16.15
N LEU A 696 -18.79 -17.69 16.64
CA LEU A 696 -17.94 -16.66 16.05
C LEU A 696 -17.17 -17.18 14.83
N ASN A 697 -17.85 -17.32 13.69
CA ASN A 697 -17.26 -17.92 12.48
C ASN A 697 -16.11 -17.10 11.87
N ARG A 698 -16.04 -15.79 12.16
CA ARG A 698 -15.01 -14.87 11.64
C ARG A 698 -13.82 -14.65 12.57
N ILE A 699 -13.83 -15.24 13.77
CA ILE A 699 -12.79 -15.00 14.77
C ILE A 699 -11.42 -15.43 14.26
N GLN A 700 -10.42 -14.59 14.49
CA GLN A 700 -9.02 -14.88 14.19
C GLN A 700 -8.14 -14.75 15.43
N VAL A 701 -8.39 -13.74 16.27
CA VAL A 701 -7.68 -13.55 17.55
C VAL A 701 -8.65 -13.73 18.70
N LEU A 702 -8.43 -14.78 19.50
CA LEU A 702 -9.15 -15.03 20.75
C LEU A 702 -8.15 -15.06 21.91
N ASP A 703 -8.09 -13.98 22.68
CA ASP A 703 -7.22 -13.87 23.86
C ASP A 703 -8.05 -13.67 25.13
N LEU A 704 -8.16 -14.74 25.92
CA LEU A 704 -8.83 -14.79 27.22
C LEU A 704 -7.83 -15.03 28.37
N SER A 705 -6.54 -14.82 28.12
CA SER A 705 -5.48 -15.17 29.04
C SER A 705 -5.45 -14.29 30.31
N GLN A 706 -4.73 -14.74 31.35
CA GLN A 706 -4.57 -13.99 32.60
C GLN A 706 -5.90 -13.57 33.24
N ASN A 707 -6.79 -14.54 33.44
CA ASN A 707 -8.09 -14.38 34.09
C ASN A 707 -8.27 -15.48 35.17
N ARG A 708 -9.49 -15.67 35.66
CA ARG A 708 -9.87 -16.73 36.62
C ARG A 708 -10.84 -17.75 35.99
N LEU A 709 -10.72 -17.99 34.68
CA LEU A 709 -11.61 -18.89 33.94
C LEU A 709 -11.37 -20.35 34.34
N SER A 710 -12.45 -21.10 34.52
CA SER A 710 -12.50 -22.47 35.04
C SER A 710 -13.27 -23.40 34.10
N GLY A 711 -13.49 -24.66 34.48
CA GLY A 711 -14.18 -25.63 33.63
C GLY A 711 -13.28 -26.15 32.49
N ASN A 712 -13.88 -26.69 31.43
CA ASN A 712 -13.17 -27.31 30.32
C ASN A 712 -13.06 -26.36 29.12
N ILE A 713 -12.05 -26.56 28.28
CA ILE A 713 -11.98 -25.92 26.96
C ILE A 713 -13.15 -26.44 26.10
N PRO A 714 -13.96 -25.57 25.46
CA PRO A 714 -15.08 -26.01 24.63
C PRO A 714 -14.61 -26.85 23.42
N PRO A 715 -15.16 -28.06 23.21
CA PRO A 715 -14.79 -28.90 22.06
C PRO A 715 -15.25 -28.31 20.72
N CYS A 716 -16.16 -27.33 20.72
CA CYS A 716 -16.69 -26.73 19.51
C CYS A 716 -15.79 -25.66 18.87
N PHE A 717 -14.57 -25.43 19.38
CA PHE A 717 -13.62 -24.50 18.75
C PHE A 717 -13.32 -24.88 17.29
N SER A 718 -13.48 -26.15 16.92
CA SER A 718 -13.44 -26.61 15.52
C SER A 718 -14.45 -25.94 14.58
N LYS A 719 -15.41 -25.16 15.10
CA LYS A 719 -16.37 -24.37 14.31
C LYS A 719 -15.84 -23.01 13.87
N PHE A 720 -14.68 -22.57 14.35
CA PHE A 720 -14.07 -21.32 13.92
C PHE A 720 -13.54 -21.43 12.49
N THR A 721 -14.40 -21.18 11.50
CA THR A 721 -14.11 -21.37 10.07
C THR A 721 -12.80 -20.70 9.66
N SER A 722 -12.59 -19.43 10.04
CA SER A 722 -11.35 -18.68 9.75
C SER A 722 -10.07 -19.33 10.29
N LEU A 723 -10.15 -20.12 11.36
CA LEU A 723 -9.02 -20.81 12.00
C LEU A 723 -8.83 -22.25 11.49
N VAL A 724 -9.81 -22.80 10.78
CA VAL A 724 -9.74 -24.12 10.12
C VAL A 724 -9.10 -24.02 8.74
N GLU A 725 -9.42 -22.97 7.97
CA GLU A 725 -8.95 -22.79 6.59
C GLU A 725 -7.44 -22.42 6.52
N SER A 726 -6.68 -23.21 5.74
CA SER A 726 -5.22 -23.05 5.54
C SER A 726 -4.84 -22.18 4.34
N ASP A 727 -5.75 -22.04 3.37
CA ASP A 727 -5.46 -21.43 2.08
C ASP A 727 -6.13 -20.05 2.03
N GLY A 728 -5.38 -19.01 1.72
CA GLY A 728 -5.91 -17.66 1.44
C GLY A 728 -6.65 -17.55 0.10
N SER A 729 -7.13 -18.67 -0.44
CA SER A 729 -7.75 -18.76 -1.76
C SER A 729 -9.04 -19.56 -1.67
N ASP A 730 -10.13 -18.82 -1.85
CA ASP A 730 -11.47 -19.24 -2.25
C ASP A 730 -12.52 -19.47 -1.13
N GLY A 731 -13.40 -18.47 -0.98
CA GLY A 731 -14.51 -18.38 -0.02
C GLY A 731 -14.49 -17.09 0.82
N GLY A 732 -13.32 -16.49 0.99
CA GLY A 732 -13.17 -15.15 1.53
C GLY A 732 -13.78 -14.16 0.55
N ILE A 733 -14.81 -13.45 1.00
CA ILE A 733 -15.21 -12.15 0.45
C ILE A 733 -13.96 -11.45 -0.08
N HIS A 734 -14.01 -10.92 -1.31
CA HIS A 734 -13.13 -9.85 -1.77
C HIS A 734 -13.16 -8.73 -0.73
N VAL A 735 -12.30 -8.87 0.29
CA VAL A 735 -11.82 -7.75 1.09
C VAL A 735 -10.86 -7.10 0.11
N ASN A 736 -11.39 -6.15 -0.69
CA ASN A 736 -10.57 -5.33 -1.58
C ASN A 736 -9.31 -4.92 -0.83
N ASP A 737 -8.18 -5.30 -1.41
CA ASP A 737 -6.82 -4.98 -1.01
C ASP A 737 -6.66 -4.39 0.39
N SER A 738 -6.36 -5.31 1.31
CA SER A 738 -5.21 -5.29 2.23
C SER A 738 -5.55 -5.52 3.70
N ALA A 739 -4.58 -6.10 4.39
CA ALA A 739 -4.59 -6.55 5.78
C ALA A 739 -5.01 -5.50 6.84
N THR A 740 -5.31 -4.27 6.41
CA THR A 740 -5.85 -3.21 7.25
C THR A 740 -7.38 -3.28 7.23
N LEU A 741 -8.02 -2.99 8.36
CA LEU A 741 -9.44 -2.65 8.39
C LEU A 741 -9.65 -1.29 7.66
N TYR A 742 -9.62 -1.28 6.32
CA TYR A 742 -9.93 -0.09 5.51
C TYR A 742 -11.44 0.14 5.54
N PHE A 743 -11.82 1.38 5.80
CA PHE A 743 -13.16 1.86 5.53
C PHE A 743 -13.05 3.19 4.79
N ASN A 744 -13.18 3.13 3.47
CA ASN A 744 -13.46 4.30 2.66
C ASN A 744 -14.96 4.61 2.84
N GLY A 745 -15.26 5.63 3.62
CA GLY A 745 -16.55 6.30 3.51
C GLY A 745 -16.48 7.30 2.37
N SER A 746 -16.95 6.93 1.18
CA SER A 746 -17.21 7.93 0.14
C SER A 746 -18.46 8.71 0.53
N VAL A 747 -18.31 9.97 0.93
CA VAL A 747 -19.41 10.94 0.97
C VAL A 747 -19.11 11.96 -0.13
N HIS A 748 -19.96 12.00 -1.15
CA HIS A 748 -19.95 13.00 -2.24
C HIS A 748 -18.71 13.05 -3.16
N GLY A 749 -18.13 11.90 -3.54
CA GLY A 749 -17.12 11.87 -4.61
C GLY A 749 -15.77 12.52 -4.25
N ARG A 750 -15.53 12.81 -2.97
CA ARG A 750 -14.20 13.09 -2.42
C ARG A 750 -13.79 11.92 -1.53
N ASP A 751 -12.61 11.35 -1.80
CA ASP A 751 -11.95 10.38 -0.91
C ASP A 751 -11.55 11.08 0.38
N VAL A 752 -12.46 11.16 1.35
CA VAL A 752 -12.13 11.67 2.70
C VAL A 752 -11.74 10.48 3.58
N GLY A 753 -10.59 9.89 3.25
CA GLY A 753 -10.09 8.64 3.81
C GLY A 753 -9.29 8.79 5.10
N GLY A 754 -9.95 9.13 6.21
CA GLY A 754 -9.36 8.94 7.54
C GLY A 754 -9.30 7.45 7.89
N THR A 755 -8.14 6.80 7.70
CA THR A 755 -7.96 5.36 7.97
C THR A 755 -7.48 5.13 9.41
N TYR A 756 -8.39 4.70 10.30
CA TYR A 756 -8.00 4.24 11.64
C TYR A 756 -7.63 2.76 11.61
N VAL A 757 -6.37 2.47 11.89
CA VAL A 757 -5.86 1.11 12.03
C VAL A 757 -5.96 0.69 13.48
N ALA A 758 -6.83 -0.28 13.79
CA ALA A 758 -6.91 -0.83 15.13
C ALA A 758 -5.55 -1.41 15.54
N ASN A 759 -4.90 -0.78 16.52
CA ASN A 759 -3.70 -1.29 17.13
C ASN A 759 -4.09 -2.18 18.33
N ALA A 760 -3.53 -3.37 18.42
CA ALA A 760 -3.65 -4.21 19.59
C ALA A 760 -2.32 -4.88 19.92
N VAL A 761 -1.98 -4.87 21.21
CA VAL A 761 -0.86 -5.67 21.71
C VAL A 761 -1.35 -7.10 21.89
N VAL A 762 -0.67 -8.07 21.27
CA VAL A 762 -1.00 -9.50 21.33
C VAL A 762 0.25 -10.28 21.72
N GLN A 763 0.10 -11.37 22.48
CA GLN A 763 1.23 -12.25 22.75
C GLN A 763 1.56 -13.08 21.50
N TRP A 764 2.77 -12.91 20.99
CA TRP A 764 3.29 -13.69 19.88
C TRP A 764 4.63 -14.28 20.24
N LYS A 765 4.79 -15.60 20.09
CA LYS A 765 6.05 -16.32 20.36
C LYS A 765 6.64 -16.04 21.76
N GLY A 766 5.77 -15.84 22.75
CA GLY A 766 6.15 -15.60 24.14
C GLY A 766 6.38 -14.12 24.51
N GLN A 767 6.32 -13.18 23.56
CA GLN A 767 6.51 -11.74 23.78
C GLN A 767 5.26 -10.94 23.41
N ASP A 768 5.05 -9.79 24.05
CA ASP A 768 3.96 -8.88 23.71
C ASP A 768 4.41 -8.00 22.52
N HIS A 769 3.66 -8.03 21.41
CA HIS A 769 3.92 -7.22 20.22
C HIS A 769 2.69 -6.37 19.87
N GLU A 770 2.90 -5.10 19.51
CA GLU A 770 1.83 -4.23 18.99
C GLU A 770 1.62 -4.47 17.49
N TYR A 771 0.41 -4.86 17.12
CA TYR A 771 0.01 -5.08 15.74
C TYR A 771 -1.03 -4.04 15.34
N GLY A 772 -0.78 -3.34 14.24
CA GLY A 772 -1.74 -2.44 13.59
C GLY A 772 -2.28 -3.06 12.31
N LYS A 773 -1.68 -2.69 11.16
CA LYS A 773 -2.14 -3.06 9.81
C LYS A 773 -2.14 -4.55 9.50
N ASN A 774 -1.58 -5.38 10.38
CA ASN A 774 -1.53 -6.84 10.21
C ASN A 774 -2.30 -7.57 11.31
N LEU A 775 -2.99 -6.86 12.22
CA LEU A 775 -3.71 -7.46 13.33
C LEU A 775 -4.76 -8.46 12.85
N GLY A 776 -5.46 -8.15 11.76
CA GLY A 776 -6.47 -9.01 11.12
C GLY A 776 -5.90 -10.18 10.32
N LEU A 777 -4.58 -10.39 10.30
CA LEU A 777 -3.94 -11.58 9.72
C LEU A 777 -3.54 -12.60 10.79
N LEU A 778 -3.57 -12.21 12.07
CA LEU A 778 -3.15 -13.07 13.16
C LEU A 778 -4.23 -14.11 13.47
N LYS A 779 -3.84 -15.39 13.39
CA LYS A 779 -4.69 -16.52 13.78
C LYS A 779 -4.17 -17.11 15.10
N ILE A 780 -4.72 -16.66 16.23
CA ILE A 780 -4.20 -16.91 17.59
C ILE A 780 -5.31 -17.30 18.56
N ILE A 781 -5.04 -18.32 19.38
CA ILE A 781 -5.81 -18.64 20.59
C ILE A 781 -4.86 -18.60 21.80
N ASP A 782 -5.15 -17.69 22.74
CA ASP A 782 -4.46 -17.61 24.03
C ASP A 782 -5.45 -17.74 25.20
N LEU A 783 -5.33 -18.84 25.93
CA LEU A 783 -6.12 -19.14 27.13
C LEU A 783 -5.21 -19.29 28.37
N SER A 784 -3.96 -18.83 28.28
CA SER A 784 -2.95 -19.06 29.30
C SER A 784 -3.26 -18.37 30.62
N SER A 785 -2.63 -18.81 31.71
CA SER A 785 -2.73 -18.19 33.04
C SER A 785 -4.19 -18.06 33.51
N ASN A 786 -4.90 -19.19 33.52
CA ASN A 786 -6.26 -19.34 34.01
C ASN A 786 -6.33 -20.55 34.97
N ILE A 787 -7.53 -20.99 35.36
CA ILE A 787 -7.77 -22.21 36.14
C ILE A 787 -8.55 -23.26 35.34
N LEU A 788 -8.32 -23.33 34.02
CA LEU A 788 -8.96 -24.30 33.13
C LEU A 788 -8.51 -25.72 33.46
N SER A 789 -9.46 -26.64 33.43
CA SER A 789 -9.33 -28.04 33.86
C SER A 789 -9.83 -29.00 32.76
N GLY A 790 -9.92 -30.29 33.07
CA GLY A 790 -10.31 -31.30 32.08
C GLY A 790 -9.19 -31.61 31.09
N LYS A 791 -9.54 -32.15 29.92
CA LYS A 791 -8.60 -32.53 28.85
C LYS A 791 -8.60 -31.49 27.73
N ILE A 792 -7.52 -31.42 26.97
CA ILE A 792 -7.51 -30.71 25.69
C ILE A 792 -8.44 -31.47 24.73
N PRO A 793 -9.52 -30.86 24.18
CA PRO A 793 -10.43 -31.53 23.27
C PRO A 793 -9.75 -31.90 21.95
N VAL A 794 -9.96 -33.12 21.46
CA VAL A 794 -9.38 -33.60 20.18
C VAL A 794 -9.77 -32.72 18.99
N GLN A 795 -10.94 -32.09 19.06
CA GLN A 795 -11.47 -31.18 18.04
C GLN A 795 -10.58 -29.94 17.84
N VAL A 796 -9.80 -29.51 18.83
CA VAL A 796 -8.87 -28.37 18.69
C VAL A 796 -7.81 -28.65 17.60
N GLY A 797 -7.44 -29.91 17.38
CA GLY A 797 -6.49 -30.29 16.32
C GLY A 797 -6.96 -29.99 14.89
N SER A 798 -8.26 -29.73 14.68
CA SER A 798 -8.82 -29.38 13.36
C SER A 798 -8.52 -27.95 12.90
N LEU A 799 -7.97 -27.11 13.77
CA LEU A 799 -7.65 -25.71 13.47
C LEU A 799 -6.37 -25.59 12.63
N ALA A 800 -6.41 -26.07 11.39
CA ALA A 800 -5.25 -26.19 10.52
C ALA A 800 -4.63 -24.83 10.12
N GLY A 801 -5.44 -23.76 10.13
CA GLY A 801 -5.01 -22.38 9.87
C GLY A 801 -4.46 -21.63 11.09
N LEU A 802 -4.49 -22.21 12.30
CA LEU A 802 -4.03 -21.52 13.51
C LEU A 802 -2.50 -21.37 13.53
N HIS A 803 -1.99 -20.16 13.83
CA HIS A 803 -0.55 -19.90 13.91
C HIS A 803 0.01 -19.97 15.34
N SER A 804 -0.77 -19.63 16.36
CA SER A 804 -0.31 -19.67 17.76
C SER A 804 -1.37 -20.23 18.70
N LEU A 805 -0.96 -21.18 19.54
CA LEU A 805 -1.79 -21.77 20.60
C LEU A 805 -1.06 -21.71 21.95
N ASN A 806 -1.64 -20.97 22.89
CA ASN A 806 -1.11 -20.87 24.25
C ASN A 806 -2.16 -21.32 25.29
N LEU A 807 -1.89 -22.44 25.94
CA LEU A 807 -2.72 -23.02 27.01
C LEU A 807 -1.95 -23.12 28.34
N SER A 808 -0.81 -22.46 28.43
CA SER A 808 0.11 -22.57 29.57
C SER A 808 -0.49 -22.08 30.88
N ARG A 809 0.09 -22.48 32.02
CA ARG A 809 -0.29 -22.03 33.37
C ARG A 809 -1.78 -22.22 33.64
N ASN A 810 -2.26 -23.46 33.45
CA ASN A 810 -3.61 -23.90 33.76
C ASN A 810 -3.55 -25.17 34.64
N ILE A 811 -4.68 -25.84 34.84
CA ILE A 811 -4.75 -27.14 35.55
C ILE A 811 -5.24 -28.27 34.63
N LEU A 812 -4.91 -28.19 33.33
CA LEU A 812 -5.30 -29.17 32.31
C LEU A 812 -4.66 -30.53 32.59
N THR A 813 -5.40 -31.60 32.31
CA THR A 813 -5.04 -33.01 32.56
C THR A 813 -5.18 -33.84 31.28
N GLY A 814 -4.84 -35.12 31.33
CA GLY A 814 -4.92 -36.01 30.18
C GLY A 814 -3.65 -35.99 29.33
N LYS A 815 -3.71 -36.69 28.19
CA LYS A 815 -2.62 -36.72 27.20
C LYS A 815 -2.69 -35.51 26.28
N ILE A 816 -1.55 -35.09 25.74
CA ILE A 816 -1.53 -34.20 24.58
C ILE A 816 -2.16 -34.97 23.41
N ILE A 817 -3.11 -34.34 22.72
CA ILE A 817 -3.87 -34.96 21.63
C ILE A 817 -2.98 -35.26 20.42
N GLN A 818 -3.24 -36.37 19.71
CA GLN A 818 -2.46 -36.73 18.52
C GLN A 818 -2.80 -35.81 17.34
N GLU A 819 -4.02 -35.26 17.33
CA GLU A 819 -4.54 -34.39 16.28
C GLU A 819 -3.80 -33.05 16.21
N ILE A 820 -2.99 -32.68 17.22
CA ILE A 820 -2.18 -31.45 17.18
C ILE A 820 -1.24 -31.40 15.97
N GLY A 821 -0.78 -32.57 15.47
CA GLY A 821 0.04 -32.66 14.26
C GLY A 821 -0.69 -32.29 12.95
N GLN A 822 -2.01 -32.10 12.99
CA GLN A 822 -2.81 -31.63 11.85
C GLN A 822 -2.80 -30.10 11.70
N MET A 823 -2.35 -29.38 12.74
CA MET A 823 -2.31 -27.92 12.78
C MET A 823 -1.11 -27.38 12.01
N LYS A 824 -1.10 -27.60 10.69
CA LYS A 824 0.10 -27.43 9.85
C LYS A 824 0.67 -26.02 9.87
N MET A 825 -0.13 -24.98 10.07
CA MET A 825 0.32 -23.58 10.12
C MET A 825 0.85 -23.14 11.50
N LEU A 826 0.89 -24.04 12.48
CA LEU A 826 1.26 -23.68 13.86
C LEU A 826 2.74 -23.32 13.97
N GLU A 827 3.02 -22.08 14.38
CA GLU A 827 4.36 -21.53 14.59
C GLU A 827 4.77 -21.49 16.07
N SER A 828 3.80 -21.46 16.98
CA SER A 828 4.02 -21.32 18.42
C SER A 828 3.05 -22.18 19.22
N LEU A 829 3.59 -23.02 20.11
CA LEU A 829 2.83 -23.89 21.00
C LEU A 829 3.37 -23.83 22.42
N ASP A 830 2.56 -23.35 23.37
CA ASP A 830 2.89 -23.37 24.79
C ASP A 830 1.81 -24.09 25.61
N LEU A 831 2.18 -25.25 26.17
CA LEU A 831 1.37 -26.09 27.05
C LEU A 831 1.97 -26.19 28.46
N SER A 832 2.96 -25.35 28.78
CA SER A 832 3.73 -25.45 30.01
C SER A 832 2.91 -25.18 31.27
N ALA A 833 3.42 -25.62 32.43
CA ALA A 833 2.80 -25.43 33.73
C ALA A 833 1.33 -25.91 33.77
N ASN A 834 1.13 -27.18 33.45
CA ASN A 834 -0.16 -27.88 33.49
C ASN A 834 0.01 -29.24 34.23
N LYS A 835 -1.02 -30.10 34.19
CA LYS A 835 -1.02 -31.47 34.74
C LYS A 835 -1.14 -32.54 33.65
N LEU A 836 -0.65 -32.26 32.44
CA LEU A 836 -0.69 -33.18 31.31
C LEU A 836 0.22 -34.39 31.57
N PHE A 837 -0.15 -35.57 31.10
CA PHE A 837 0.61 -36.80 31.34
C PHE A 837 0.64 -37.71 30.12
N GLY A 838 1.50 -38.74 30.15
CA GLY A 838 1.70 -39.66 29.04
C GLY A 838 2.78 -39.16 28.08
N GLU A 839 2.86 -39.80 26.91
CA GLU A 839 3.89 -39.53 25.90
C GLU A 839 3.60 -38.27 25.10
N ILE A 840 4.67 -37.59 24.67
CA ILE A 840 4.58 -36.52 23.67
C ILE A 840 4.18 -37.20 22.35
N PRO A 841 3.07 -36.78 21.69
CA PRO A 841 2.54 -37.47 20.53
C PRO A 841 3.52 -37.42 19.35
N GLY A 842 3.75 -38.57 18.71
CA GLY A 842 4.65 -38.67 17.55
C GLY A 842 4.24 -37.76 16.39
N SER A 843 2.96 -37.45 16.27
CA SER A 843 2.42 -36.52 15.27
C SER A 843 2.94 -35.08 15.40
N LEU A 844 3.46 -34.68 16.57
CA LEU A 844 4.04 -33.35 16.78
C LEU A 844 5.28 -33.13 15.89
N ALA A 845 5.93 -34.22 15.44
CA ALA A 845 7.03 -34.20 14.48
C ALA A 845 6.63 -33.66 13.09
N HIS A 846 5.33 -33.61 12.76
CA HIS A 846 4.85 -33.15 11.46
C HIS A 846 4.66 -31.63 11.36
N LEU A 847 4.86 -30.88 12.44
CA LEU A 847 4.61 -29.43 12.51
C LEU A 847 5.78 -28.59 12.00
N ASN A 848 6.03 -28.61 10.68
CA ASN A 848 7.23 -28.04 10.07
C ASN A 848 7.47 -26.53 10.35
N PHE A 849 6.44 -25.73 10.64
CA PHE A 849 6.58 -24.29 10.92
C PHE A 849 6.79 -23.97 12.41
N LEU A 850 6.78 -24.96 13.30
CA LEU A 850 6.84 -24.76 14.75
C LEU A 850 8.18 -24.14 15.19
N SER A 851 8.18 -22.86 15.49
CA SER A 851 9.38 -22.10 15.88
C SER A 851 9.52 -21.91 17.39
N VAL A 852 8.43 -22.07 18.14
CA VAL A 852 8.39 -21.94 19.60
C VAL A 852 7.61 -23.10 20.20
N LEU A 853 8.24 -23.83 21.12
CA LEU A 853 7.63 -24.93 21.85
C LEU A 853 7.97 -24.82 23.34
N ASN A 854 6.95 -24.98 24.20
CA ASN A 854 7.16 -25.13 25.64
C ASN A 854 6.16 -26.12 26.25
N LEU A 855 6.68 -27.26 26.71
CA LEU A 855 5.93 -28.35 27.36
C LEU A 855 6.35 -28.53 28.84
N SER A 856 7.13 -27.60 29.36
CA SER A 856 7.76 -27.72 30.68
C SER A 856 6.73 -27.73 31.82
N SER A 857 7.14 -28.21 32.99
CA SER A 857 6.33 -28.25 34.21
C SER A 857 4.99 -28.96 34.00
N ASN A 858 5.04 -30.19 33.47
CA ASN A 858 3.92 -31.12 33.33
C ASN A 858 4.28 -32.47 33.99
N ASN A 859 3.46 -33.51 33.77
CA ASN A 859 3.71 -34.89 34.19
C ASN A 859 3.92 -35.83 32.99
N LEU A 860 4.55 -35.34 31.93
CA LEU A 860 4.84 -36.10 30.71
C LEU A 860 5.90 -37.18 30.97
N SER A 861 5.88 -38.22 30.13
CA SER A 861 6.73 -39.41 30.23
C SER A 861 7.13 -39.92 28.85
N GLY A 862 8.12 -40.83 28.77
CA GLY A 862 8.52 -41.45 27.50
C GLY A 862 9.61 -40.68 26.78
N GLN A 863 9.78 -40.93 25.48
CA GLN A 863 10.82 -40.27 24.68
C GLN A 863 10.24 -39.09 23.89
N ILE A 864 11.08 -38.09 23.62
CA ILE A 864 10.74 -37.01 22.68
C ILE A 864 10.69 -37.64 21.27
N PRO A 865 9.59 -37.52 20.51
CA PRO A 865 9.49 -38.02 19.15
C PRO A 865 10.62 -37.51 18.26
N LEU A 866 11.19 -38.38 17.43
CA LEU A 866 12.29 -38.03 16.54
C LEU A 866 11.80 -37.13 15.40
N SER A 867 12.33 -35.91 15.33
CA SER A 867 12.25 -35.02 14.16
C SER A 867 13.48 -34.10 14.13
N THR A 868 13.64 -33.28 13.09
CA THR A 868 14.72 -32.27 13.09
C THR A 868 14.41 -31.09 14.01
N GLN A 869 13.13 -30.83 14.27
CA GLN A 869 12.65 -29.62 14.94
C GLN A 869 12.47 -29.82 16.44
N LEU A 870 11.87 -30.92 16.89
CA LEU A 870 11.61 -31.15 18.33
C LEU A 870 12.91 -31.27 19.14
N GLN A 871 13.94 -31.84 18.54
CA GLN A 871 15.27 -32.01 19.11
C GLN A 871 16.06 -30.69 19.16
N SER A 872 15.73 -29.71 18.33
CA SER A 872 16.38 -28.39 18.31
C SER A 872 15.99 -27.49 19.48
N PHE A 873 14.85 -27.76 20.13
CA PHE A 873 14.38 -26.96 21.26
C PHE A 873 15.22 -27.21 22.53
N ASN A 874 15.47 -26.15 23.30
CA ASN A 874 16.23 -26.22 24.54
C ASN A 874 15.59 -27.22 25.52
N ALA A 875 16.41 -27.97 26.27
CA ALA A 875 15.95 -28.87 27.34
C ALA A 875 14.98 -28.18 28.34
N SER A 876 15.12 -26.86 28.53
CA SER A 876 14.19 -26.05 29.33
C SER A 876 12.73 -26.18 28.86
N ALA A 877 12.48 -26.33 27.56
CA ALA A 877 11.15 -26.54 26.97
C ALA A 877 10.48 -27.84 27.45
N TYR A 878 11.25 -28.81 27.96
CA TYR A 878 10.77 -30.10 28.45
C TYR A 878 10.96 -30.29 29.96
N SER A 879 11.63 -29.34 30.62
CA SER A 879 12.01 -29.42 32.04
C SER A 879 10.82 -29.59 32.98
N GLY A 880 11.03 -30.17 34.16
CA GLY A 880 9.96 -30.37 35.15
C GLY A 880 9.01 -31.55 34.89
N ASN A 881 9.25 -32.36 33.86
CA ASN A 881 8.54 -33.62 33.59
C ASN A 881 9.30 -34.83 34.18
N ARG A 882 8.66 -35.63 35.06
CA ARG A 882 9.34 -36.66 35.88
C ARG A 882 9.96 -37.84 35.12
N HIS A 883 9.50 -38.14 33.91
CA HIS A 883 9.82 -39.39 33.20
C HIS A 883 10.06 -39.21 31.71
N VAL A 884 10.35 -38.00 31.24
CA VAL A 884 10.80 -37.79 29.87
C VAL A 884 12.29 -38.10 29.84
N ALA A 885 12.67 -39.20 29.16
CA ALA A 885 14.07 -39.57 29.04
C ALA A 885 14.76 -38.64 28.05
N GLU A 886 15.71 -37.83 28.53
CA GLU A 886 16.74 -37.26 27.67
C GLU A 886 17.46 -38.42 26.97
N GLN A 887 17.45 -38.44 25.63
CA GLN A 887 18.15 -39.48 24.89
C GLN A 887 19.65 -39.38 25.18
N THR A 888 20.17 -40.37 25.90
CA THR A 888 21.62 -40.59 26.03
C THR A 888 22.13 -41.30 24.78
N GLN A 889 23.37 -40.97 24.39
CA GLN A 889 24.03 -41.32 23.13
C GLN A 889 24.07 -42.82 22.75
N ASP A 890 23.81 -43.75 23.68
CA ASP A 890 24.08 -45.17 23.47
C ASP A 890 22.96 -45.97 22.76
N SER A 891 21.72 -45.45 22.64
CA SER A 891 20.64 -46.18 21.95
C SER A 891 20.67 -46.06 20.41
N PHE A 892 21.49 -45.14 19.89
CA PHE A 892 21.56 -44.80 18.46
C PHE A 892 22.37 -45.82 17.65
N VAL A 893 23.37 -46.48 18.27
CA VAL A 893 24.29 -47.40 17.59
C VAL A 893 23.56 -48.68 17.10
N VAL A 894 22.53 -49.13 17.81
CA VAL A 894 21.75 -50.32 17.43
C VAL A 894 20.75 -50.01 16.29
N GLN A 895 20.37 -48.75 16.07
CA GLN A 895 19.42 -48.35 15.02
C GLN A 895 20.09 -48.03 13.68
N LEU A 896 21.37 -47.61 13.64
CA LEU A 896 22.08 -47.38 12.38
C LEU A 896 22.20 -48.66 11.53
N ALA A 897 22.46 -49.81 12.15
CA ALA A 897 22.63 -51.07 11.43
C ALA A 897 21.36 -51.51 10.68
N THR A 898 20.19 -51.25 11.27
CA THR A 898 18.88 -51.56 10.69
C THR A 898 18.49 -50.54 9.60
N LEU A 899 18.90 -49.27 9.76
CA LEU A 899 18.67 -48.21 8.76
C LEU A 899 19.50 -48.47 7.48
N PHE A 900 20.75 -48.92 7.61
CA PHE A 900 21.58 -49.28 6.46
C PHE A 900 21.05 -50.49 5.69
N ALA A 901 20.44 -51.47 6.38
CA ALA A 901 19.80 -52.62 5.73
C ALA A 901 18.49 -52.24 5.00
N ALA A 902 17.83 -51.14 5.38
CA ALA A 902 16.62 -50.64 4.71
C ALA A 902 16.92 -49.80 3.44
N LEU A 903 18.18 -49.38 3.27
CA LEU A 903 18.63 -48.48 2.19
C LEU A 903 19.31 -49.22 1.03
N GLU A 904 19.12 -50.54 0.92
CA GLU A 904 19.65 -51.39 -0.16
C GLU A 904 19.35 -50.79 -1.56
N GLY A 905 20.32 -50.05 -2.12
CA GLY A 905 20.24 -49.45 -3.47
C GLY A 905 20.61 -47.96 -3.58
N TYR A 906 20.94 -47.26 -2.49
CA TYR A 906 21.41 -45.87 -2.57
C TYR A 906 22.94 -45.78 -2.69
N ASP A 907 23.45 -45.53 -3.90
CA ASP A 907 24.89 -45.48 -4.21
C ASP A 907 25.59 -44.14 -3.83
N HIS A 908 24.94 -43.28 -3.03
CA HIS A 908 25.45 -41.95 -2.66
C HIS A 908 25.66 -41.86 -1.14
N GLY A 909 26.64 -41.05 -0.71
CA GLY A 909 26.96 -40.87 0.71
C GLY A 909 25.78 -40.31 1.52
N LEU A 910 25.44 -40.97 2.63
CA LEU A 910 24.40 -40.55 3.57
C LEU A 910 25.01 -39.77 4.74
N TYR A 911 24.37 -38.68 5.13
CA TYR A 911 24.68 -37.95 6.36
C TYR A 911 23.67 -38.33 7.44
N VAL A 912 24.15 -38.67 8.64
CA VAL A 912 23.32 -38.99 9.81
C VAL A 912 23.60 -37.95 10.88
N GLU A 913 22.58 -37.23 11.30
CA GLU A 913 22.68 -36.21 12.35
C GLU A 913 22.71 -36.87 13.73
N GLN A 914 23.74 -36.58 14.52
CA GLN A 914 23.93 -37.06 15.89
C GLN A 914 24.42 -35.91 16.77
N TRP A 915 23.92 -35.83 18.01
CA TRP A 915 24.52 -35.01 19.04
C TRP A 915 25.95 -35.48 19.34
N ALA A 916 26.94 -34.61 19.10
CA ALA A 916 28.34 -34.92 19.31
C ALA A 916 28.98 -33.90 20.27
N PRO A 917 29.56 -34.33 21.41
CA PRO A 917 30.36 -33.44 22.25
C PRO A 917 31.62 -33.02 21.50
N PHE A 918 31.90 -31.72 21.49
CA PHE A 918 33.04 -31.16 20.79
C PHE A 918 33.73 -30.09 21.64
N VAL A 919 35.05 -29.95 21.45
CA VAL A 919 35.87 -28.96 22.15
C VAL A 919 36.02 -27.65 21.39
N LYS A 920 35.95 -27.70 20.05
CA LYS A 920 36.00 -26.52 19.17
C LYS A 920 35.15 -26.74 17.94
N GLU A 921 34.48 -25.68 17.51
CA GLU A 921 33.87 -25.61 16.19
C GLU A 921 34.90 -25.06 15.20
N LEU A 922 35.09 -25.78 14.12
CA LEU A 922 35.98 -25.41 13.03
C LEU A 922 35.16 -25.17 11.77
N ALA A 923 35.66 -24.37 10.84
CA ALA A 923 35.07 -24.24 9.53
C ALA A 923 36.13 -24.20 8.42
N VAL A 924 35.76 -24.70 7.25
CA VAL A 924 36.56 -24.69 6.03
C VAL A 924 35.66 -24.26 4.88
N ILE A 925 36.02 -23.16 4.20
CA ILE A 925 35.41 -22.86 2.90
C ILE A 925 36.05 -23.72 1.83
N VAL A 926 35.20 -24.29 0.99
CA VAL A 926 35.62 -25.09 -0.15
C VAL A 926 34.98 -24.52 -1.41
N ALA A 927 35.79 -24.17 -2.39
CA ALA A 927 35.34 -23.83 -3.72
C ALA A 927 35.44 -25.03 -4.64
N ARG A 928 34.41 -25.28 -5.44
CA ARG A 928 34.35 -26.36 -6.42
C ARG A 928 33.99 -25.82 -7.79
N GLY A 929 34.90 -25.92 -8.75
CA GLY A 929 34.67 -25.53 -10.14
C GLY A 929 33.82 -26.55 -10.91
N ARG A 930 33.24 -26.12 -12.04
CA ARG A 930 32.51 -27.00 -12.97
C ARG A 930 33.39 -28.12 -13.55
N ASP A 931 34.69 -27.88 -13.65
CA ASP A 931 35.72 -28.85 -14.04
C ASP A 931 36.07 -29.84 -12.93
N LYS A 932 35.33 -29.81 -11.81
CA LYS A 932 35.58 -30.59 -10.57
C LYS A 932 36.88 -30.22 -9.86
N SER A 933 37.54 -29.11 -10.23
CA SER A 933 38.63 -28.55 -9.42
C SER A 933 38.10 -28.14 -8.05
N ILE A 934 38.88 -28.39 -6.99
CA ILE A 934 38.49 -28.07 -5.61
C ILE A 934 39.65 -27.36 -4.92
N LEU A 935 39.37 -26.19 -4.32
CA LEU A 935 40.31 -25.45 -3.49
C LEU A 935 39.71 -25.17 -2.12
N CYS A 936 40.49 -25.38 -1.06
CA CYS A 936 40.07 -25.17 0.31
C CYS A 936 40.78 -23.95 0.91
N TYR A 937 40.01 -23.13 1.63
CA TYR A 937 40.53 -22.03 2.42
C TYR A 937 41.13 -22.53 3.75
N PRO A 938 41.98 -21.72 4.40
CA PRO A 938 42.52 -22.04 5.71
C PRO A 938 41.45 -22.39 6.74
N VAL A 939 41.74 -23.38 7.58
CA VAL A 939 40.85 -23.81 8.66
C VAL A 939 40.73 -22.71 9.71
N VAL A 940 39.49 -22.38 10.07
CA VAL A 940 39.17 -21.41 11.11
C VAL A 940 38.55 -22.05 12.32
N GLU A 941 38.64 -21.34 13.44
CA GLU A 941 37.92 -21.66 14.67
C GLU A 941 36.78 -20.65 14.83
N THR A 942 35.56 -21.17 15.02
CA THR A 942 34.37 -20.38 15.30
C THR A 942 34.10 -20.41 16.81
N ILE A 943 33.96 -19.24 17.43
CA ILE A 943 33.68 -19.09 18.85
C ILE A 943 32.30 -18.45 18.98
N HIS A 944 31.39 -19.16 19.62
CA HIS A 944 30.03 -18.73 19.85
C HIS A 944 29.86 -18.09 21.24
N ARG A 945 28.96 -17.12 21.34
CA ARG A 945 28.48 -16.54 22.59
C ARG A 945 26.95 -16.49 22.49
N GLU A 946 26.25 -17.03 23.49
CA GLU A 946 24.79 -17.09 23.49
C GLU A 946 24.21 -17.78 22.23
N ASN A 947 24.85 -18.86 21.77
CA ASN A 947 24.51 -19.61 20.55
C ASN A 947 24.60 -18.81 19.23
N ILE A 948 25.32 -17.68 19.24
CA ILE A 948 25.58 -16.88 18.04
C ILE A 948 27.08 -16.87 17.79
N CYS A 949 27.49 -17.10 16.54
CA CYS A 949 28.88 -16.95 16.13
C CYS A 949 29.33 -15.53 16.47
N HIS A 950 30.27 -15.40 17.39
CA HIS A 950 30.69 -14.11 17.92
C HIS A 950 32.07 -13.72 17.39
N ILE A 951 33.01 -14.67 17.38
CA ILE A 951 34.38 -14.48 16.92
C ILE A 951 34.79 -15.62 15.99
N VAL A 952 35.53 -15.32 14.93
CA VAL A 952 36.22 -16.33 14.11
C VAL A 952 37.72 -16.04 14.10
N LYS A 953 38.55 -17.05 14.36
CA LYS A 953 40.02 -16.94 14.36
C LYS A 953 40.63 -17.76 13.24
N VAL A 954 41.55 -17.17 12.49
CA VAL A 954 42.32 -17.85 11.45
C VAL A 954 43.83 -17.56 11.58
N PRO A 955 44.69 -18.58 11.54
CA PRO A 955 44.34 -20.01 11.50
C PRO A 955 43.78 -20.49 12.85
N ALA A 956 42.92 -21.53 12.83
CA ALA A 956 42.28 -22.09 14.02
C ALA A 956 43.28 -22.39 15.15
N ASN A 957 42.99 -22.02 16.41
CA ASN A 957 43.88 -22.26 17.54
C ASN A 957 43.78 -23.71 18.02
N VAL A 958 44.30 -24.63 17.21
CA VAL A 958 44.38 -26.06 17.50
C VAL A 958 45.85 -26.46 17.65
N PRO A 959 46.21 -27.24 18.68
CA PRO A 959 47.50 -27.89 18.72
C PRO A 959 47.58 -28.79 17.49
N ILE A 960 48.72 -28.75 16.76
CA ILE A 960 49.09 -29.66 15.67
C ILE A 960 48.62 -29.25 14.24
N LEU A 961 49.56 -29.27 13.28
CA LEU A 961 49.31 -29.14 11.83
C LEU A 961 48.41 -30.26 11.29
N LYS A 962 48.44 -31.44 11.92
CA LYS A 962 47.63 -32.63 11.59
C LYS A 962 46.11 -32.41 11.74
N VAL A 963 45.63 -31.64 12.73
CA VAL A 963 44.19 -31.38 12.93
C VAL A 963 43.65 -30.47 11.83
N ARG A 964 44.39 -29.39 11.50
CA ARG A 964 44.01 -28.52 10.38
C ARG A 964 44.00 -29.28 9.07
N LYS A 965 45.02 -30.11 8.81
CA LYS A 965 45.04 -30.97 7.62
C LYS A 965 43.85 -31.93 7.59
N LEU A 966 43.54 -32.59 8.70
CA LEU A 966 42.39 -33.50 8.78
C LEU A 966 41.06 -32.78 8.53
N ALA A 967 40.88 -31.57 9.07
CA ALA A 967 39.70 -30.75 8.84
C ALA A 967 39.56 -30.36 7.36
N THR A 968 40.66 -29.93 6.72
CA THR A 968 40.68 -29.66 5.28
C THR A 968 40.38 -30.91 4.45
N ASP A 969 40.95 -32.07 4.80
CA ASP A 969 40.73 -33.34 4.10
C ASP A 969 39.26 -33.79 4.20
N VAL A 970 38.63 -33.64 5.37
CA VAL A 970 37.20 -33.95 5.57
C VAL A 970 36.33 -33.02 4.74
N ALA A 971 36.59 -31.71 4.78
CA ALA A 971 35.84 -30.74 4.00
C ALA A 971 35.98 -30.95 2.48
N TYR A 972 37.20 -31.23 2.01
CA TYR A 972 37.47 -31.59 0.62
C TYR A 972 36.64 -32.80 0.19
N LYS A 973 36.66 -33.88 1.00
CA LYS A 973 35.92 -35.10 0.68
C LYS A 973 34.41 -34.87 0.66
N ALA A 974 33.87 -34.19 1.67
CA ALA A 974 32.44 -33.87 1.74
C ALA A 974 31.99 -33.14 0.46
N VAL A 975 32.67 -32.06 0.09
CA VAL A 975 32.29 -31.26 -1.08
C VAL A 975 32.59 -31.99 -2.40
N SER A 976 33.61 -32.84 -2.46
CA SER A 976 33.89 -33.67 -3.64
C SER A 976 32.77 -34.66 -3.95
N SER A 977 32.04 -35.12 -2.92
CA SER A 977 30.90 -36.04 -3.06
C SER A 977 29.59 -35.36 -3.43
N LEU A 978 29.51 -34.03 -3.36
CA LEU A 978 28.31 -33.28 -3.73
C LEU A 978 28.28 -33.01 -5.24
N GLU A 979 27.09 -32.74 -5.78
CA GLU A 979 26.92 -32.25 -7.16
C GLU A 979 26.86 -30.71 -7.19
N GLY A 980 27.23 -30.10 -8.32
CA GLY A 980 27.19 -28.64 -8.51
C GLY A 980 28.55 -27.92 -8.38
N ALA A 981 28.58 -26.67 -8.82
CA ALA A 981 29.75 -25.79 -8.75
C ALA A 981 29.41 -24.56 -7.91
N GLY A 982 30.39 -24.02 -7.19
CA GLY A 982 30.20 -22.88 -6.31
C GLY A 982 31.11 -22.93 -5.09
N VAL A 983 30.67 -22.27 -4.03
CA VAL A 983 31.36 -22.21 -2.74
C VAL A 983 30.48 -22.88 -1.70
N PHE A 984 31.11 -23.76 -0.93
CA PHE A 984 30.50 -24.55 0.12
C PHE A 984 31.18 -24.19 1.43
N ALA A 985 30.39 -23.81 2.42
CA ALA A 985 30.89 -23.68 3.77
C ALA A 985 30.72 -25.01 4.48
N VAL A 986 31.83 -25.53 4.98
CA VAL A 986 31.87 -26.79 5.70
C VAL A 986 32.17 -26.51 7.16
N GLU A 987 31.19 -26.72 8.01
CA GLU A 987 31.35 -26.60 9.46
C GLU A 987 31.66 -27.97 10.05
N LEU A 988 32.55 -27.98 11.03
CA LEU A 988 33.18 -29.17 11.56
C LEU A 988 33.27 -29.07 13.09
N PHE A 989 33.21 -30.20 13.76
CA PHE A 989 33.46 -30.29 15.19
C PHE A 989 34.77 -31.02 15.46
N LEU A 990 35.64 -30.42 16.26
CA LEU A 990 36.80 -31.08 16.85
C LEU A 990 36.39 -31.70 18.19
N THR A 991 36.56 -33.00 18.36
CA THR A 991 36.23 -33.73 19.59
C THR A 991 37.44 -33.82 20.54
N GLU A 992 37.21 -34.17 21.81
CA GLU A 992 38.27 -34.33 22.84
C GLU A 992 39.36 -35.34 22.44
N ASN A 993 38.99 -36.39 21.71
CA ASN A 993 39.93 -37.42 21.23
C ASN A 993 40.65 -37.05 19.91
N GLY A 994 40.46 -35.82 19.41
CA GLY A 994 41.13 -35.29 18.21
C GLY A 994 40.52 -35.73 16.87
N GLN A 995 39.29 -36.24 16.86
CA GLN A 995 38.53 -36.52 15.64
C GLN A 995 37.90 -35.25 15.07
N ILE A 996 37.66 -35.24 13.75
CA ILE A 996 36.91 -34.20 13.05
C ILE A 996 35.58 -34.80 12.59
N LEU A 997 34.48 -34.22 13.05
CA LEU A 997 33.13 -34.56 12.64
C LEU A 997 32.59 -33.48 11.71
N LEU A 998 31.85 -33.87 10.69
CA LEU A 998 31.15 -32.95 9.80
C LEU A 998 29.86 -32.50 10.46
N ASN A 999 29.67 -31.18 10.62
CA ASN A 999 28.47 -30.59 11.21
C ASN A 999 27.47 -30.17 10.12
N GLU A 1000 27.87 -29.23 9.26
CA GLU A 1000 27.01 -28.67 8.22
C GLU A 1000 27.81 -28.51 6.92
N VAL A 1001 27.15 -28.72 5.78
CA VAL A 1001 27.66 -28.28 4.47
C VAL A 1001 26.62 -27.38 3.81
N ALA A 1002 26.89 -26.08 3.79
CA ALA A 1002 25.99 -25.10 3.19
C ALA A 1002 26.52 -24.67 1.81
N PRO A 1003 25.78 -24.86 0.70
CA PRO A 1003 26.19 -24.47 -0.65
C PRO A 1003 26.01 -22.96 -0.89
N ARG A 1004 26.53 -22.14 0.01
CA ARG A 1004 26.46 -20.68 -0.01
C ARG A 1004 27.70 -20.08 0.66
N PRO A 1005 28.09 -18.85 0.31
CA PRO A 1005 28.96 -18.04 1.15
C PRO A 1005 28.37 -17.96 2.57
N HIS A 1006 29.18 -18.26 3.60
CA HIS A 1006 28.68 -18.45 4.97
C HIS A 1006 29.30 -17.48 5.99
N ASN A 1007 28.61 -17.31 7.12
CA ASN A 1007 28.92 -16.30 8.13
C ASN A 1007 30.18 -16.58 8.94
N SER A 1008 30.58 -17.84 9.08
CA SER A 1008 31.84 -18.26 9.74
C SER A 1008 33.08 -17.94 8.89
N CYS A 1009 32.91 -17.41 7.67
CA CYS A 1009 33.99 -17.37 6.68
C CYS A 1009 34.24 -16.00 6.01
N HIS A 1010 33.65 -14.92 6.54
CA HIS A 1010 33.89 -13.57 6.02
C HIS A 1010 35.33 -13.06 6.21
N HIS A 1011 36.13 -13.69 7.08
CA HIS A 1011 37.57 -13.45 7.15
C HIS A 1011 38.25 -13.66 5.79
N THR A 1012 37.72 -14.52 4.92
CA THR A 1012 38.28 -14.80 3.58
C THR A 1012 38.24 -13.61 2.63
N ILE A 1013 37.34 -12.64 2.87
CA ILE A 1013 37.19 -11.46 2.02
C ILE A 1013 38.44 -10.58 2.12
N GLU A 1014 38.84 -10.26 3.35
CA GLU A 1014 39.95 -9.33 3.61
C GLU A 1014 41.29 -10.04 3.82
N SER A 1015 41.25 -11.27 4.34
CA SER A 1015 42.46 -11.97 4.79
C SER A 1015 43.06 -12.90 3.74
N CYS A 1016 42.35 -13.24 2.65
CA CYS A 1016 42.84 -14.15 1.60
C CYS A 1016 42.98 -13.45 0.24
N PHE A 1017 43.81 -14.00 -0.65
CA PHE A 1017 44.06 -13.42 -1.99
C PHE A 1017 42.80 -13.39 -2.84
N THR A 1018 42.04 -14.48 -2.86
CA THR A 1018 40.75 -14.56 -3.54
C THR A 1018 39.60 -14.67 -2.55
N SER A 1019 38.61 -13.79 -2.64
CA SER A 1019 37.44 -13.79 -1.73
C SER A 1019 36.46 -14.92 -2.03
N GLN A 1020 35.63 -15.32 -1.05
CA GLN A 1020 34.56 -16.31 -1.27
C GLN A 1020 33.58 -15.92 -2.40
N TYR A 1021 33.30 -14.63 -2.57
CA TYR A 1021 32.38 -14.15 -3.60
C TYR A 1021 32.99 -14.30 -5.00
N GLU A 1022 34.24 -13.84 -5.17
CA GLU A 1022 34.98 -14.01 -6.41
C GLU A 1022 35.14 -15.50 -6.74
N GLN A 1023 35.44 -16.32 -5.75
CA GLN A 1023 35.64 -17.75 -5.92
C GLN A 1023 34.35 -18.49 -6.30
N HIS A 1024 33.21 -18.05 -5.76
CA HIS A 1024 31.89 -18.56 -6.17
C HIS A 1024 31.60 -18.23 -7.64
N LEU A 1025 31.86 -16.99 -8.07
CA LEU A 1025 31.71 -16.58 -9.47
C LEU A 1025 32.63 -17.38 -10.40
N ARG A 1026 33.91 -17.51 -10.06
CA ARG A 1026 34.87 -18.33 -10.84
C ARG A 1026 34.38 -19.76 -10.99
N ALA A 1027 33.96 -20.37 -9.88
CA ALA A 1027 33.44 -21.72 -9.84
C ALA A 1027 32.20 -21.93 -10.74
N ILE A 1028 31.18 -21.07 -10.63
CA ILE A 1028 29.93 -21.22 -11.39
C ILE A 1028 30.06 -20.79 -12.86
N LEU A 1029 31.00 -19.92 -13.20
CA LEU A 1029 31.26 -19.49 -14.58
C LEU A 1029 32.25 -20.41 -15.31
N GLY A 1030 32.84 -21.40 -14.62
CA GLY A 1030 33.82 -22.32 -15.20
C GLY A 1030 35.19 -21.66 -15.44
N LEU A 1031 35.51 -20.59 -14.71
CA LEU A 1031 36.83 -19.96 -14.71
C LEU A 1031 37.76 -20.69 -13.74
N GLN A 1032 39.08 -20.54 -13.94
CA GLN A 1032 40.08 -21.07 -13.02
C GLN A 1032 39.88 -20.51 -11.60
N LEU A 1033 39.79 -21.40 -10.61
CA LEU A 1033 39.71 -21.05 -9.20
C LEU A 1033 40.96 -20.25 -8.76
N GLY A 1034 40.76 -19.16 -8.03
CA GLY A 1034 41.83 -18.28 -7.52
C GLY A 1034 42.48 -18.80 -6.23
N ASP A 1035 43.57 -18.14 -5.78
CA ASP A 1035 44.37 -18.54 -4.63
C ASP A 1035 43.62 -18.31 -3.29
N PRO A 1036 43.31 -19.36 -2.52
CA PRO A 1036 42.63 -19.24 -1.23
C PRO A 1036 43.58 -18.89 -0.07
N SER A 1037 44.88 -18.73 -0.32
CA SER A 1037 45.87 -18.49 0.74
C SER A 1037 45.73 -17.11 1.40
N MET A 1038 46.21 -17.00 2.64
CA MET A 1038 46.11 -15.75 3.39
C MET A 1038 47.15 -14.71 2.94
N LYS A 1039 46.73 -13.45 2.86
CA LYS A 1039 47.59 -12.27 2.66
C LYS A 1039 48.48 -11.98 3.87
N THR A 1040 48.04 -12.39 5.07
CA THR A 1040 48.73 -12.20 6.35
C THR A 1040 48.77 -13.51 7.13
N GLN A 1041 49.58 -13.61 8.19
CA GLN A 1041 49.72 -14.86 8.94
C GLN A 1041 48.58 -15.13 9.94
N ALA A 1042 47.81 -14.11 10.32
CA ALA A 1042 46.67 -14.25 11.21
C ALA A 1042 45.57 -13.23 10.91
N ALA A 1043 44.34 -13.60 11.23
CA ALA A 1043 43.19 -12.70 11.28
C ALA A 1043 42.15 -13.12 12.33
N ILE A 1044 41.39 -12.15 12.83
CA ILE A 1044 40.22 -12.36 13.69
C ILE A 1044 39.04 -11.58 13.13
N MET A 1045 37.90 -12.23 12.96
CA MET A 1045 36.61 -11.60 12.70
C MET A 1045 35.81 -11.48 14.00
N TYR A 1046 35.23 -10.32 14.28
CA TYR A 1046 34.33 -10.05 15.39
C TYR A 1046 32.97 -9.60 14.85
N ASN A 1047 31.88 -10.30 15.21
CA ASN A 1047 30.54 -9.96 14.73
C ASN A 1047 29.88 -8.85 15.57
N ILE A 1048 29.25 -7.90 14.89
CA ILE A 1048 28.45 -6.83 15.52
C ILE A 1048 26.99 -7.26 15.50
N LEU A 1049 26.34 -7.26 16.66
CA LEU A 1049 24.93 -7.59 16.84
C LEU A 1049 24.10 -6.31 16.98
N GLY A 1050 22.85 -6.36 16.52
CA GLY A 1050 21.87 -5.28 16.60
C GLY A 1050 21.16 -5.28 17.94
N GLU A 1051 20.67 -4.10 18.32
CA GLU A 1051 19.89 -3.82 19.53
C GLU A 1051 18.95 -2.63 19.26
N ASP A 1052 17.92 -2.50 20.09
CA ASP A 1052 16.94 -1.42 20.00
C ASP A 1052 17.60 -0.03 20.16
N GLU A 1053 17.08 0.95 19.42
CA GLU A 1053 17.63 2.30 19.38
C GLU A 1053 17.50 2.99 20.76
N GLY A 1054 18.63 3.45 21.31
CA GLY A 1054 18.71 4.03 22.66
C GLY A 1054 19.24 3.08 23.74
N GLU A 1055 19.38 1.79 23.44
CA GLU A 1055 19.97 0.83 24.37
C GLU A 1055 21.50 0.99 24.49
N PRO A 1056 22.11 0.69 25.65
CA PRO A 1056 23.56 0.82 25.86
C PRO A 1056 24.40 0.05 24.83
N ALA A 1057 23.90 -1.10 24.37
CA ALA A 1057 24.59 -1.93 23.40
C ALA A 1057 24.50 -1.40 21.94
N PHE A 1058 23.48 -0.61 21.61
CA PHE A 1058 23.42 0.16 20.36
C PHE A 1058 24.56 1.20 20.32
N LEU A 1059 24.75 1.95 21.41
CA LEU A 1059 25.84 2.91 21.56
C LEU A 1059 27.22 2.22 21.53
N LEU A 1060 27.34 1.05 22.16
CA LEU A 1060 28.57 0.26 22.15
C LEU A 1060 28.96 -0.20 20.73
N ALA A 1061 27.99 -0.61 19.90
CA ALA A 1061 28.26 -0.99 18.50
C ALA A 1061 28.88 0.16 17.70
N HIS A 1062 28.39 1.39 17.88
CA HIS A 1062 28.93 2.61 17.25
C HIS A 1062 30.36 2.90 17.74
N GLN A 1063 30.60 2.78 19.04
CA GLN A 1063 31.93 2.98 19.63
C GLN A 1063 32.95 1.95 19.14
N LEU A 1064 32.57 0.68 19.04
CA LEU A 1064 33.45 -0.39 18.56
C LEU A 1064 33.85 -0.17 17.09
N ILE A 1065 32.93 0.28 16.24
CA ILE A 1065 33.22 0.63 14.85
C ILE A 1065 34.22 1.80 14.79
N GLY A 1066 33.97 2.88 15.55
CA GLY A 1066 34.87 4.02 15.63
C GLY A 1066 36.29 3.62 16.09
N ARG A 1067 36.40 2.79 17.13
CA ARG A 1067 37.69 2.27 17.63
C ARG A 1067 38.39 1.39 16.60
N ALA A 1068 37.65 0.54 15.89
CA ALA A 1068 38.22 -0.35 14.88
C ALA A 1068 38.90 0.41 13.75
N LEU A 1069 38.36 1.55 13.34
CA LEU A 1069 38.92 2.37 12.26
C LEU A 1069 40.28 3.01 12.62
N GLY A 1070 40.59 3.13 13.92
CA GLY A 1070 41.91 3.53 14.40
C GLY A 1070 42.93 2.39 14.51
N ILE A 1071 42.53 1.14 14.25
CA ILE A 1071 43.38 -0.05 14.40
C ILE A 1071 43.95 -0.45 13.03
N SER A 1072 45.29 -0.39 12.92
CA SER A 1072 45.98 -0.85 11.71
C SER A 1072 45.64 -2.31 11.37
N GLY A 1073 45.16 -2.54 10.14
CA GLY A 1073 44.75 -3.85 9.65
C GLY A 1073 43.35 -4.27 10.06
N ALA A 1074 42.52 -3.38 10.62
CA ALA A 1074 41.10 -3.63 10.85
C ALA A 1074 40.25 -3.13 9.67
N THR A 1075 39.27 -3.95 9.26
CA THR A 1075 38.26 -3.62 8.24
C THR A 1075 36.87 -3.79 8.85
N VAL A 1076 35.97 -2.83 8.62
CA VAL A 1076 34.58 -2.88 9.10
C VAL A 1076 33.64 -3.18 7.92
N HIS A 1077 32.78 -4.18 8.08
CA HIS A 1077 31.71 -4.51 7.14
C HIS A 1077 30.36 -4.34 7.82
N TRP A 1078 29.55 -3.42 7.31
CA TRP A 1078 28.17 -3.21 7.78
C TRP A 1078 27.18 -3.79 6.77
N TYR A 1079 26.17 -4.51 7.26
CA TYR A 1079 25.12 -5.09 6.42
C TYR A 1079 23.95 -4.11 6.33
N ASP A 1080 23.56 -3.76 5.11
CA ASP A 1080 22.44 -2.85 4.84
C ASP A 1080 21.10 -3.55 5.13
N LYS A 1081 20.72 -3.56 6.41
CA LYS A 1081 19.46 -4.14 6.90
C LYS A 1081 18.50 -3.01 7.28
N PRO A 1082 17.22 -3.11 6.91
CA PRO A 1082 16.26 -2.02 7.08
C PRO A 1082 15.87 -1.75 8.54
N GLU A 1083 16.10 -2.71 9.45
CA GLU A 1083 15.79 -2.62 10.88
C GLU A 1083 16.95 -3.23 11.70
N MET A 1084 17.32 -2.59 12.83
CA MET A 1084 18.24 -3.19 13.81
C MET A 1084 17.43 -4.00 14.82
N ARG A 1085 17.43 -5.33 14.68
CA ARG A 1085 16.75 -6.22 15.64
C ARG A 1085 17.73 -6.75 16.67
N THR A 1086 17.30 -6.83 17.94
CA THR A 1086 18.08 -7.42 19.04
C THR A 1086 18.65 -8.79 18.67
N GLN A 1087 19.93 -9.00 18.97
CA GLN A 1087 20.73 -10.20 18.67
C GLN A 1087 20.87 -10.55 17.16
N GLN A 1088 20.38 -9.72 16.25
CA GLN A 1088 20.58 -9.94 14.82
C GLN A 1088 21.98 -9.46 14.39
N LYS A 1089 22.74 -10.25 13.63
CA LYS A 1089 24.04 -9.81 13.11
C LYS A 1089 23.87 -8.62 12.14
N MET A 1090 24.40 -7.45 12.50
CA MET A 1090 24.31 -6.20 11.72
C MET A 1090 25.57 -5.91 10.91
N GLY A 1091 26.69 -6.54 11.27
CA GLY A 1091 27.95 -6.38 10.57
C GLY A 1091 29.05 -7.24 11.19
N HIS A 1092 30.29 -7.00 10.78
CA HIS A 1092 31.47 -7.59 11.40
C HIS A 1092 32.71 -6.73 11.19
N ILE A 1093 33.72 -6.95 12.04
CA ILE A 1093 35.04 -6.29 11.99
C ILE A 1093 36.08 -7.39 11.79
N THR A 1094 36.94 -7.27 10.78
CA THR A 1094 38.04 -8.20 10.52
C THR A 1094 39.36 -7.52 10.81
N ILE A 1095 40.16 -8.05 11.73
CA ILE A 1095 41.50 -7.53 12.07
C ILE A 1095 42.55 -8.52 11.55
N VAL A 1096 43.47 -8.06 10.71
CA VAL A 1096 44.60 -8.85 10.18
C VAL A 1096 45.93 -8.42 10.79
N GLY A 1097 46.88 -9.35 10.86
CA GLY A 1097 48.21 -9.05 11.40
C GLY A 1097 49.26 -10.14 11.15
N PRO A 1098 50.53 -9.86 11.52
CA PRO A 1098 51.64 -10.77 11.30
C PRO A 1098 51.66 -11.95 12.29
N SER A 1099 50.87 -11.93 13.36
CA SER A 1099 50.73 -13.05 14.29
C SER A 1099 49.38 -13.00 15.02
N MET A 1100 48.89 -14.14 15.49
CA MET A 1100 47.64 -14.21 16.26
C MET A 1100 47.72 -13.36 17.54
N ALA A 1101 48.88 -13.34 18.21
CA ALA A 1101 49.11 -12.51 19.39
C ALA A 1101 48.92 -11.01 19.10
N THR A 1102 49.45 -10.52 17.97
CA THR A 1102 49.27 -9.12 17.54
C THR A 1102 47.80 -8.79 17.29
N VAL A 1103 47.07 -9.70 16.64
CA VAL A 1103 45.65 -9.50 16.31
C VAL A 1103 44.78 -9.56 17.57
N GLU A 1104 45.06 -10.47 18.51
CA GLU A 1104 44.35 -10.54 19.80
C GLU A 1104 44.58 -9.31 20.68
N THR A 1105 45.81 -8.76 20.70
CA THR A 1105 46.09 -7.51 21.41
C THR A 1105 45.30 -6.34 20.82
N ARG A 1106 45.23 -6.24 19.49
CA ARG A 1106 44.43 -5.23 18.79
C ARG A 1106 42.94 -5.38 19.07
N LEU A 1107 42.42 -6.61 19.07
CA LEU A 1107 41.04 -6.89 19.46
C LEU A 1107 40.76 -6.47 20.91
N LYS A 1108 41.66 -6.79 21.86
CA LYS A 1108 41.51 -6.37 23.27
C LYS A 1108 41.53 -4.85 23.42
N PHE A 1109 42.37 -4.15 22.65
CA PHE A 1109 42.40 -2.69 22.63
C PHE A 1109 41.08 -2.10 22.11
N MET A 1110 40.49 -2.69 21.06
CA MET A 1110 39.17 -2.30 20.56
C MET A 1110 38.08 -2.42 21.65
N LEU A 1111 38.18 -3.44 22.51
CA LEU A 1111 37.13 -3.81 23.47
C LEU A 1111 37.21 -3.10 24.84
N ASN A 1112 38.33 -2.49 25.25
CA ASN A 1112 38.49 -1.88 26.59
C ASN A 1112 38.49 -0.33 26.59
N GLU A 1113 37.91 0.29 27.63
CA GLU A 1113 37.68 1.75 27.78
C GLU A 1113 38.80 2.58 28.45
N GLU A 1114 39.91 2.00 28.90
CA GLU A 1114 40.95 2.77 29.62
C GLU A 1114 41.92 3.52 28.68
N LEU A 1115 41.87 4.86 28.76
CA LEU A 1115 42.71 5.85 28.08
C LEU A 1115 44.22 5.63 28.26
N LEU A 1116 44.95 5.59 27.14
CA LEU A 1116 46.36 5.99 27.12
C LEU A 1116 46.45 7.48 26.78
N ASN A 1117 46.88 8.25 27.76
CA ASN A 1117 47.45 9.58 27.57
C ASN A 1117 48.70 9.47 26.67
N GLY A 1118 48.73 10.28 25.61
CA GLY A 1118 49.96 10.65 24.92
C GLY A 1118 50.32 9.80 23.70
N ASP A 1119 49.48 9.83 22.68
CA ASP A 1119 49.93 10.28 21.35
C ASP A 1119 48.68 10.76 20.60
N THR A 1120 48.75 11.92 19.96
CA THR A 1120 47.63 12.46 19.16
C THR A 1120 47.42 11.58 17.94
N SER A 1121 46.65 10.49 18.07
CA SER A 1121 46.24 9.70 16.91
C SER A 1121 45.17 10.48 16.16
N VAL A 1122 45.59 11.11 15.07
CA VAL A 1122 44.74 11.82 14.12
C VAL A 1122 43.62 10.87 13.67
N THR A 1123 42.36 11.28 13.84
CA THR A 1123 41.19 10.59 13.27
C THR A 1123 41.44 10.40 11.77
N PRO A 1124 41.46 9.17 11.23
CA PRO A 1124 41.82 8.95 9.84
C PRO A 1124 40.84 9.69 8.93
N ARG A 1125 41.35 10.61 8.12
CA ARG A 1125 40.53 11.37 7.18
C ARG A 1125 40.29 10.53 5.93
N VAL A 1126 39.05 10.38 5.50
CA VAL A 1126 38.69 9.56 4.33
C VAL A 1126 38.46 10.46 3.10
N GLY A 1127 39.06 10.14 1.97
CA GLY A 1127 38.82 10.82 0.69
C GLY A 1127 37.79 10.08 -0.14
N ILE A 1128 36.62 10.67 -0.38
CA ILE A 1128 35.62 10.13 -1.30
C ILE A 1128 35.85 10.78 -2.66
N ILE A 1129 36.26 9.98 -3.65
CA ILE A 1129 36.46 10.46 -5.02
C ILE A 1129 35.51 9.82 -6.02
N MET A 1130 35.18 10.55 -7.07
CA MET A 1130 34.30 10.04 -8.12
C MET A 1130 34.63 10.64 -9.49
N GLY A 1131 34.30 9.91 -10.55
CA GLY A 1131 34.62 10.31 -11.93
C GLY A 1131 33.70 11.40 -12.46
N SER A 1132 32.47 11.50 -11.95
CA SER A 1132 31.51 12.59 -12.20
C SER A 1132 30.45 12.71 -11.10
N ASP A 1133 29.69 13.81 -11.10
CA ASP A 1133 28.54 14.03 -10.21
C ASP A 1133 27.47 12.92 -10.29
N SER A 1134 27.44 12.16 -11.40
CA SER A 1134 26.56 11.00 -11.61
C SER A 1134 26.79 9.88 -10.59
N ASP A 1135 27.98 9.79 -10.03
CA ASP A 1135 28.35 8.74 -9.08
C ASP A 1135 28.01 9.16 -7.64
N LEU A 1136 27.69 10.45 -7.44
CA LEU A 1136 27.39 11.05 -6.14
C LEU A 1136 26.23 10.37 -5.39
N PRO A 1137 25.12 9.93 -6.03
CA PRO A 1137 24.05 9.22 -5.33
C PRO A 1137 24.55 7.92 -4.69
N VAL A 1138 25.44 7.19 -5.38
CA VAL A 1138 26.04 5.94 -4.88
C VAL A 1138 27.09 6.22 -3.81
N MET A 1139 27.87 7.29 -3.96
CA MET A 1139 28.93 7.67 -3.01
C MET A 1139 28.41 8.43 -1.78
N LYS A 1140 27.17 8.94 -1.81
CA LYS A 1140 26.53 9.67 -0.70
C LYS A 1140 26.23 8.76 0.48
N ASP A 1141 25.95 7.48 0.24
CA ASP A 1141 25.79 6.51 1.33
C ASP A 1141 27.10 6.23 2.04
N ALA A 1142 28.24 6.21 1.33
CA ALA A 1142 29.56 6.15 1.97
C ALA A 1142 29.77 7.37 2.88
N ALA A 1143 29.45 8.58 2.40
CA ALA A 1143 29.53 9.81 3.21
C ALA A 1143 28.58 9.82 4.43
N ARG A 1144 27.37 9.28 4.27
CA ARG A 1144 26.38 9.12 5.35
C ARG A 1144 26.86 8.14 6.41
N ILE A 1145 27.40 7.00 6.00
CA ILE A 1145 27.96 5.98 6.90
C ILE A 1145 29.17 6.56 7.66
N LEU A 1146 30.06 7.30 6.98
CA LEU A 1146 31.19 7.95 7.65
C LEU A 1146 30.73 9.02 8.66
N ASN A 1147 29.67 9.78 8.35
CA ASN A 1147 29.04 10.71 9.29
C ASN A 1147 28.40 9.99 10.50
N MET A 1148 27.75 8.84 10.29
CA MET A 1148 27.16 8.05 11.38
C MET A 1148 28.21 7.55 12.37
N PHE A 1149 29.45 7.35 11.91
CA PHE A 1149 30.57 6.91 12.74
C PHE A 1149 31.52 8.04 13.15
N ASP A 1150 31.15 9.29 12.89
CA ASP A 1150 31.93 10.49 13.24
C ASP A 1150 33.36 10.49 12.64
N ILE A 1151 33.51 9.92 11.44
CA ILE A 1151 34.80 9.84 10.72
C ILE A 1151 34.91 11.04 9.79
N PRO A 1152 35.94 11.89 9.92
CA PRO A 1152 36.09 13.05 9.05
C PRO A 1152 36.41 12.61 7.62
N TYR A 1153 35.71 13.16 6.63
CA TYR A 1153 35.96 12.87 5.23
C TYR A 1153 35.94 14.12 4.35
N GLU A 1154 36.40 13.98 3.13
CA GLU A 1154 36.27 15.00 2.09
C GLU A 1154 35.76 14.36 0.80
N VAL A 1155 35.01 15.12 0.02
CA VAL A 1155 34.43 14.65 -1.25
C VAL A 1155 35.00 15.47 -2.40
N ARG A 1156 35.51 14.81 -3.42
CA ARG A 1156 36.04 15.44 -4.64
C ARG A 1156 35.67 14.67 -5.90
N ILE A 1157 35.47 15.41 -6.99
CA ILE A 1157 35.24 14.82 -8.30
C ILE A 1157 36.53 14.94 -9.09
N VAL A 1158 37.14 13.79 -9.38
CA VAL A 1158 38.40 13.68 -10.10
C VAL A 1158 38.29 12.51 -11.08
N SER A 1159 38.59 12.78 -12.35
CA SER A 1159 38.37 11.83 -13.43
C SER A 1159 39.68 11.50 -14.12
N ALA A 1160 40.04 10.23 -14.18
CA ALA A 1160 41.25 9.77 -14.87
C ALA A 1160 41.23 10.09 -16.37
N HIS A 1161 40.04 10.18 -16.97
CA HIS A 1161 39.85 10.44 -18.40
C HIS A 1161 39.53 11.90 -18.74
N ARG A 1162 38.95 12.66 -17.81
CA ARG A 1162 38.51 14.06 -18.06
C ARG A 1162 39.36 15.11 -17.36
N THR A 1163 39.95 14.80 -16.21
CA THR A 1163 40.75 15.73 -15.38
C THR A 1163 41.99 15.04 -14.76
N PRO A 1164 42.86 14.43 -15.57
CA PRO A 1164 43.99 13.62 -15.09
C PRO A 1164 44.97 14.41 -14.21
N ASP A 1165 45.24 15.67 -14.53
CA ASP A 1165 46.15 16.52 -13.74
C ASP A 1165 45.60 16.84 -12.34
N ILE A 1166 44.27 17.01 -12.22
CA ILE A 1166 43.58 17.25 -10.94
C ILE A 1166 43.59 15.96 -10.12
N MET A 1167 43.40 14.81 -10.75
CA MET A 1167 43.47 13.51 -10.09
C MET A 1167 44.89 13.22 -9.57
N PHE A 1168 45.92 13.51 -10.37
CA PHE A 1168 47.32 13.39 -9.97
C PHE A 1168 47.68 14.33 -8.81
N SER A 1169 47.24 15.59 -8.87
CA SER A 1169 47.44 16.58 -7.80
C SER A 1169 46.69 16.23 -6.51
N TYR A 1170 45.47 15.71 -6.63
CA TYR A 1170 44.67 15.23 -5.50
C TYR A 1170 45.33 14.06 -4.78
N ALA A 1171 45.82 13.09 -5.55
CA ALA A 1171 46.53 11.91 -5.04
C ALA A 1171 47.88 12.29 -4.40
N SER A 1172 48.68 13.13 -5.08
CA SER A 1172 50.02 13.53 -4.61
C SER A 1172 49.98 14.37 -3.32
N SER A 1173 48.89 15.11 -3.07
CA SER A 1173 48.69 15.92 -1.86
C SER A 1173 47.89 15.21 -0.74
N ALA A 1174 47.43 13.97 -0.95
CA ALA A 1174 46.54 13.28 -0.01
C ALA A 1174 47.20 12.98 1.34
N GLY A 1175 48.47 12.57 1.33
CA GLY A 1175 49.25 12.27 2.54
C GLY A 1175 49.49 13.51 3.42
N GLU A 1176 49.79 14.66 2.82
CA GLU A 1176 49.96 15.94 3.53
C GLU A 1176 48.64 16.46 4.13
N ARG A 1177 47.49 16.09 3.53
CA ARG A 1177 46.14 16.43 4.01
C ARG A 1177 45.58 15.46 5.05
N GLY A 1178 46.38 14.47 5.47
CA GLY A 1178 46.03 13.47 6.48
C GLY A 1178 45.04 12.42 6.00
N ILE A 1179 44.87 12.24 4.68
CA ILE A 1179 43.94 11.26 4.10
C ILE A 1179 44.57 9.88 4.14
N GLN A 1180 43.91 8.94 4.83
CA GLN A 1180 44.44 7.59 5.04
C GLN A 1180 43.71 6.51 4.23
N VAL A 1181 42.47 6.78 3.79
CA VAL A 1181 41.64 5.85 3.01
C VAL A 1181 40.94 6.63 1.90
N ILE A 1182 40.88 6.06 0.69
CA ILE A 1182 40.15 6.64 -0.44
C ILE A 1182 39.03 5.69 -0.89
N ILE A 1183 37.79 6.18 -0.90
CA ILE A 1183 36.61 5.47 -1.44
C ILE A 1183 36.33 6.07 -2.82
N ALA A 1184 36.37 5.25 -3.87
CA ALA A 1184 36.31 5.72 -5.26
C ALA A 1184 35.16 5.07 -6.06
N GLY A 1185 34.35 5.89 -6.75
CA GLY A 1185 33.35 5.42 -7.72
C GLY A 1185 34.00 4.87 -8.99
N ALA A 1186 33.31 4.00 -9.73
CA ALA A 1186 33.83 3.41 -10.98
C ALA A 1186 34.20 4.52 -11.98
N GLY A 1187 35.48 4.59 -12.36
CA GLY A 1187 36.08 5.68 -13.15
C GLY A 1187 37.06 6.59 -12.37
N GLY A 1188 37.03 6.57 -11.04
CA GLY A 1188 37.98 7.26 -10.15
C GLY A 1188 39.08 6.36 -9.55
N ALA A 1189 38.88 5.04 -9.51
CA ALA A 1189 39.77 4.10 -8.80
C ALA A 1189 40.80 3.38 -9.68
N THR A 1190 40.50 3.18 -10.97
CA THR A 1190 41.22 2.23 -11.84
C THR A 1190 42.64 2.65 -12.27
N HIS A 1191 43.09 3.87 -11.91
CA HIS A 1191 44.35 4.43 -12.39
C HIS A 1191 45.22 5.10 -11.31
N LEU A 1192 44.88 4.94 -10.02
CA LEU A 1192 45.71 5.46 -8.93
C LEU A 1192 46.92 4.55 -8.68
N PRO A 1193 48.17 5.05 -8.70
CA PRO A 1193 49.33 4.27 -8.28
C PRO A 1193 49.21 3.98 -6.77
N ASP A 1194 49.32 2.71 -6.37
CA ASP A 1194 49.49 2.23 -4.99
C ASP A 1194 48.34 2.41 -3.97
N ALA A 1195 47.08 2.65 -4.39
CA ALA A 1195 45.95 2.78 -3.46
C ALA A 1195 45.21 1.45 -3.17
N LYS A 1196 45.10 1.05 -1.89
CA LYS A 1196 44.18 -0.02 -1.43
C LYS A 1196 42.74 0.53 -1.34
N GLY A 1197 41.89 0.25 -2.32
CA GLY A 1197 40.48 0.71 -2.37
C GLY A 1197 39.46 -0.43 -2.35
N SER A 1198 38.32 -0.23 -1.66
CA SER A 1198 37.15 -1.14 -1.64
C SER A 1198 35.98 -0.54 -2.43
N SER A 1199 35.38 -1.31 -3.35
CA SER A 1199 34.20 -0.92 -4.15
C SER A 1199 32.89 -1.38 -3.50
N CYS A 1200 31.88 -0.52 -3.39
CA CYS A 1200 30.53 -0.89 -2.93
C CYS A 1200 29.57 -1.11 -4.11
N CYS A 1201 28.93 -2.27 -4.17
CA CYS A 1201 27.71 -2.52 -4.95
C CYS A 1201 26.72 -3.31 -4.07
N ASN A 1202 25.50 -2.80 -3.89
CA ASN A 1202 24.35 -3.55 -3.40
C ASN A 1202 23.06 -2.94 -3.97
N SER A 1203 22.20 -3.77 -4.55
CA SER A 1203 20.82 -3.42 -4.89
C SER A 1203 19.92 -4.62 -4.59
N GLY A 1204 18.96 -4.46 -3.69
CA GLY A 1204 17.92 -5.45 -3.40
C GLY A 1204 16.73 -5.29 -4.35
N ASN A 1205 16.30 -6.39 -4.98
CA ASN A 1205 14.89 -6.65 -5.26
C ASN A 1205 14.66 -8.14 -5.60
N LYS A 1206 13.95 -8.86 -4.74
CA LYS A 1206 13.55 -10.26 -4.91
C LYS A 1206 12.20 -10.32 -5.65
N GLN A 1207 12.21 -10.31 -6.99
CA GLN A 1207 11.25 -11.01 -7.88
C GLN A 1207 11.42 -10.66 -9.38
N CYS A 1208 12.64 -10.57 -9.90
CA CYS A 1208 12.82 -10.53 -11.36
C CYS A 1208 14.16 -11.14 -11.84
N HIS A 1209 14.54 -12.30 -11.29
CA HIS A 1209 15.84 -12.93 -11.60
C HIS A 1209 15.79 -14.12 -12.58
N GLN A 1210 14.62 -14.67 -12.93
CA GLN A 1210 14.57 -15.83 -13.83
C GLN A 1210 14.46 -15.49 -15.33
N CYS A 1211 13.90 -14.33 -15.72
CA CYS A 1211 13.72 -14.00 -17.14
C CYS A 1211 14.78 -13.04 -17.74
N ARG A 1212 15.47 -12.22 -16.93
CA ARG A 1212 16.47 -11.26 -17.45
C ARG A 1212 17.91 -11.78 -17.50
N MET A 1213 18.25 -12.82 -16.73
CA MET A 1213 19.59 -13.42 -16.79
C MET A 1213 19.80 -14.21 -18.08
N SER A 1214 18.75 -14.86 -18.59
CA SER A 1214 18.79 -15.65 -19.82
C SER A 1214 19.05 -14.78 -21.05
N GLN A 1215 18.39 -13.60 -21.13
CA GLN A 1215 18.58 -12.65 -22.23
C GLN A 1215 19.94 -11.94 -22.17
N TYR A 1216 20.42 -11.56 -20.98
CA TYR A 1216 21.74 -10.93 -20.83
C TYR A 1216 22.89 -11.91 -21.13
N LEU A 1217 22.74 -13.20 -20.81
CA LEU A 1217 23.69 -14.27 -21.15
C LEU A 1217 23.73 -14.58 -22.66
N GLU A 1218 22.61 -14.44 -23.37
CA GLU A 1218 22.57 -14.61 -24.83
C GLU A 1218 23.22 -13.40 -25.55
N ASP A 1219 22.96 -12.17 -25.08
CA ASP A 1219 23.42 -10.93 -25.71
C ASP A 1219 24.90 -10.62 -25.45
N THR A 1220 25.47 -11.00 -24.29
CA THR A 1220 26.91 -10.77 -24.00
C THR A 1220 27.84 -11.89 -24.46
N LYS A 1221 27.33 -13.06 -24.84
CA LYS A 1221 28.15 -14.18 -25.34
C LYS A 1221 28.92 -13.81 -26.61
N ASN A 1222 28.29 -13.12 -27.55
CA ASN A 1222 28.92 -12.74 -28.81
C ASN A 1222 29.93 -11.59 -28.66
N ASP A 1223 29.68 -10.66 -27.73
CA ASP A 1223 30.60 -9.54 -27.46
C ASP A 1223 31.84 -9.98 -26.66
N VAL A 1224 31.66 -10.94 -25.73
CA VAL A 1224 32.77 -11.55 -24.97
C VAL A 1224 33.60 -12.49 -25.84
N LEU A 1225 33.00 -13.28 -26.73
CA LEU A 1225 33.75 -14.05 -27.73
C LEU A 1225 34.49 -13.12 -28.71
N GLY A 1226 33.87 -11.99 -29.11
CA GLY A 1226 34.51 -10.98 -29.97
C GLY A 1226 35.74 -10.34 -29.31
N LYS A 1227 35.64 -10.01 -28.02
CA LYS A 1227 36.74 -9.43 -27.23
C LYS A 1227 37.82 -10.44 -26.89
N ALA A 1228 37.45 -11.70 -26.59
CA ALA A 1228 38.40 -12.78 -26.36
C ALA A 1228 39.21 -13.11 -27.62
N THR A 1229 38.56 -13.17 -28.79
CA THR A 1229 39.23 -13.39 -30.09
C THR A 1229 40.18 -12.23 -30.44
N LYS A 1230 39.84 -11.00 -30.02
CA LYS A 1230 40.69 -9.82 -30.21
C LYS A 1230 41.89 -9.81 -29.25
N LEU A 1231 41.70 -10.24 -28.00
CA LEU A 1231 42.77 -10.41 -27.01
C LEU A 1231 43.75 -11.53 -27.39
N GLU A 1232 43.25 -12.62 -27.98
CA GLU A 1232 44.08 -13.74 -28.48
C GLU A 1232 44.91 -13.34 -29.70
N LYS A 1233 44.43 -12.38 -30.51
CA LYS A 1233 45.08 -11.93 -31.74
C LYS A 1233 46.07 -10.79 -31.52
N ASP A 1234 45.75 -9.85 -30.64
CA ASP A 1234 46.49 -8.58 -30.52
C ASP A 1234 47.39 -8.53 -29.27
N GLY A 1235 47.28 -9.48 -28.34
CA GLY A 1235 48.13 -9.57 -27.16
C GLY A 1235 47.85 -8.49 -26.10
N TRP A 1236 48.28 -8.79 -24.87
CA TRP A 1236 47.94 -7.99 -23.66
C TRP A 1236 48.53 -6.57 -23.65
N GLU A 1237 49.58 -6.28 -24.41
CA GLU A 1237 50.30 -5.00 -24.33
C GLU A 1237 49.64 -3.85 -25.11
N THR A 1238 48.61 -4.13 -25.92
CA THR A 1238 47.87 -3.12 -26.71
C THR A 1238 46.45 -2.84 -26.20
N TYR A 1239 46.00 -3.50 -25.13
CA TYR A 1239 44.73 -3.24 -24.43
C TYR A 1239 45.01 -2.53 -23.11
#